data_AF-A0AAD4Z1P2-F1
#
_entry.id   AF-A0AAD4Z1P2-F1
#
_cell.length_a   1.000
_cell.length_b   1.000
_cell.length_c   1.000
_cell.angle_alpha   90.00
_cell.angle_beta   90.00
_cell.angle_gamma   90.00
#
_symmetry.space_group_name_H-M   'P 1'
#
loop_
_entity.id
_entity.type
_entity.pdbx_description
1 polymer ?
#
loop_
_entity_poly.entity_id
_entity_poly.type
_entity_poly.pdbx_seq_one_letter_code
_entity_poly.pdbx_strand_id
1 'polypeptide(L)'
;MERFFKRKSSLGSSDSVGSSKTSSSRQSELDEVLANLQADPGLRIRMIEYDANIRDEVRRAYLQKGPCQPRGHSFPQSNISGLNRRFIPQWFDEFDWLEYSVSKDAAFCLYCYLFKSNFEQVGSEAFTGAGFKNWKKGRERMKVHVGPVGSVHNKAREAATNLMNQNTHIETAVSKHSEQARMAYRRCLIASIKCTKFLLRQGLSFRGNDESATSSNRGNYLELLQFLADNDEKVKEVVLENAPGNLKLVAPKIQKDIVNACAGETLDVIMSGLKDRFFSILVDEARDISVKEQMAMVLRYVDDKGHVIERFVGVQHVTDTTSSTLKDAIEIFFSSNGLSFSKLRGQGYDGASNMRALVAVAKKNIDIASFFTTTNSVVNHVGASCKRRDALRAQVQEELVIVFENDCLITGRGLHQETSLKRAGDTRWSSHYGTIISIISMFSSVIHVLQMIIDDNPNDSAGEANKIQREMLTFQFVFHLFLMKAILGLTNDVSQALQKKDQEIVNAMALVKSCKEKLHWMRNNGFDALVEEVSLFCDKHHIDVPTMDEAFVLPGRSRRNAPIKTNRHHYRVELFIYVIDEQLTELDDRFNEVNTELLICLACLSPNDSFVAFDKQKLLRLAQFYPQDFSYGDLLALDDQLELYVHYVSSSSDFSDLHGIGDLAKKMVETRMHRAFNYVYLLITLALVLPVATASVERAFSVMNIIKGPLRNKMGDQWLSDSLLVYVEKDVFDCIENEAIMLRFQNMKPRRGQL
;
A
#
# COMPACT_ATOMS: atom_id res chain seq x y z
N MET A 1 -25.18 14.58 -31.83
CA MET A 1 -24.89 16.02 -31.58
C MET A 1 -23.49 16.09 -30.97
N GLU A 2 -22.38 15.81 -31.65
CA GLU A 2 -21.84 16.40 -32.90
C GLU A 2 -21.87 17.92 -32.96
N ARG A 3 -20.77 18.50 -32.44
CA ARG A 3 -20.19 19.86 -32.56
C ARG A 3 -19.48 20.05 -31.22
N PHE A 4 -18.17 19.87 -31.09
CA PHE A 4 -17.14 20.77 -31.58
C PHE A 4 -15.80 20.02 -31.60
N PHE A 5 -15.20 19.80 -32.77
CA PHE A 5 -13.75 19.82 -33.00
C PHE A 5 -13.52 19.83 -34.51
N LYS A 6 -13.29 21.02 -35.09
CA LYS A 6 -12.72 21.17 -36.43
C LYS A 6 -11.31 21.73 -36.27
N ARG A 7 -10.33 20.91 -36.67
CA ARG A 7 -8.96 21.31 -37.00
C ARG A 7 -9.00 22.46 -38.02
N LYS A 8 -8.18 23.48 -37.79
CA LYS A 8 -7.68 24.37 -38.84
C LYS A 8 -6.18 24.55 -38.66
N SER A 9 -5.45 24.08 -39.66
CA SER A 9 -4.04 24.32 -39.92
C SER A 9 -3.82 25.75 -40.38
N SER A 10 -2.77 26.40 -39.89
CA SER A 10 -2.08 27.47 -40.62
C SER A 10 -0.61 27.50 -40.23
N LEU A 11 0.23 27.40 -41.27
CA LEU A 11 1.67 27.62 -41.27
C LEU A 11 2.04 28.95 -40.63
N GLY A 12 3.17 28.95 -39.93
CA GLY A 12 3.91 30.14 -39.51
C GLY A 12 5.30 29.70 -39.06
N SER A 13 6.25 29.74 -39.99
CA SER A 13 7.67 29.45 -39.84
C SER A 13 8.36 30.39 -38.86
N SER A 14 9.16 29.85 -37.94
CA SER A 14 10.36 30.52 -37.45
C SER A 14 11.45 29.48 -37.19
N ASP A 15 12.41 29.45 -38.10
CA ASP A 15 13.65 28.71 -37.99
C ASP A 15 14.44 29.15 -36.76
N SER A 16 14.83 28.18 -35.92
CA SER A 16 16.08 28.27 -35.18
C SER A 16 16.76 26.89 -35.25
N VAL A 17 17.62 26.77 -36.25
CA VAL A 17 18.48 25.60 -36.49
C VAL A 17 19.50 25.52 -35.35
N GLY A 18 19.20 24.65 -34.38
CA GLY A 18 20.17 24.11 -33.43
C GLY A 18 20.25 22.60 -33.62
N SER A 19 20.89 22.15 -34.70
CA SER A 19 21.06 20.72 -34.99
C SER A 19 22.08 20.09 -34.04
N SER A 20 21.56 19.30 -33.10
CA SER A 20 22.30 18.25 -32.40
C SER A 20 22.65 17.15 -33.40
N LYS A 21 23.86 17.20 -33.98
CA LYS A 21 24.42 16.04 -34.70
C LYS A 21 24.53 14.85 -33.71
N THR A 22 23.79 13.79 -34.01
CA THR A 22 23.72 12.52 -33.29
C THR A 22 25.07 11.80 -33.26
N SER A 23 25.34 11.05 -32.18
CA SER A 23 26.59 10.29 -31.99
C SER A 23 26.85 9.25 -33.11
N SER A 24 25.81 8.74 -33.77
CA SER A 24 25.95 7.75 -34.85
C SER A 24 26.56 8.32 -36.14
N SER A 25 26.38 9.62 -36.41
CA SER A 25 26.96 10.28 -37.59
C SER A 25 28.47 10.50 -37.45
N ARG A 26 28.98 10.69 -36.23
CA ARG A 26 30.44 10.83 -35.97
C ARG A 26 31.16 9.49 -36.06
N GLN A 27 30.51 8.41 -35.63
CA GLN A 27 31.09 7.07 -35.71
C GLN A 27 31.26 6.62 -37.17
N SER A 28 30.28 6.88 -38.04
CA SER A 28 30.38 6.53 -39.46
C SER A 28 31.44 7.34 -40.21
N GLU A 29 31.61 8.63 -39.89
CA GLU A 29 32.68 9.47 -40.46
C GLU A 29 34.08 8.99 -40.01
N LEU A 30 34.23 8.58 -38.75
CA LEU A 30 35.48 8.02 -38.24
C LEU A 30 35.85 6.70 -38.95
N ASP A 31 34.88 5.79 -39.09
CA ASP A 31 35.10 4.49 -39.73
C ASP A 31 35.53 4.64 -41.21
N GLU A 32 34.93 5.59 -41.93
CA GLU A 32 35.31 5.91 -43.31
C GLU A 32 36.72 6.50 -43.42
N VAL A 33 37.12 7.38 -42.49
CA VAL A 33 38.48 7.94 -42.43
C VAL A 33 39.50 6.84 -42.12
N LEU A 34 39.23 5.96 -41.17
CA LEU A 34 40.14 4.88 -40.76
C LEU A 34 40.32 3.83 -41.86
N ALA A 35 39.26 3.51 -42.60
CA ALA A 35 39.30 2.57 -43.73
C ALA A 35 40.19 3.07 -44.88
N ASN A 36 40.24 4.39 -45.12
CA ASN A 36 40.92 5.01 -46.26
C ASN A 36 42.31 5.59 -45.96
N LEU A 37 42.91 5.30 -44.80
CA LEU A 37 44.23 5.80 -44.44
C LEU A 37 45.35 5.31 -45.39
N GLN A 38 46.01 6.26 -46.05
CA GLN A 38 47.10 6.03 -47.01
C GLN A 38 48.36 5.46 -46.34
N ALA A 39 48.82 4.31 -46.82
CA ALA A 39 50.03 3.69 -46.30
C ALA A 39 51.30 4.46 -46.72
N ASP A 40 51.39 4.94 -47.96
CA ASP A 40 52.56 5.67 -48.47
C ASP A 40 52.69 7.04 -47.74
N PRO A 41 53.80 7.29 -47.02
CA PRO A 41 53.97 8.51 -46.24
C PRO A 41 54.00 9.79 -47.08
N GLY A 42 54.30 9.69 -48.38
CA GLY A 42 54.27 10.80 -49.31
C GLY A 42 52.87 11.25 -49.69
N LEU A 43 51.86 10.39 -49.53
CA LEU A 43 50.45 10.64 -49.85
C LEU A 43 49.57 10.91 -48.62
N ARG A 44 50.13 10.83 -47.41
CA ARG A 44 49.37 11.04 -46.18
C ARG A 44 48.97 12.51 -45.99
N ILE A 45 47.72 12.70 -45.56
CA ILE A 45 47.18 13.98 -45.04
C ILE A 45 47.98 14.37 -43.78
N ARG A 46 48.25 15.66 -43.56
CA ARG A 46 49.01 16.08 -42.36
C ARG A 46 48.14 15.89 -41.10
N MET A 47 48.73 15.51 -39.97
CA MET A 47 47.97 15.27 -38.73
C MET A 47 47.14 16.49 -38.27
N ILE A 48 47.57 17.71 -38.59
CA ILE A 48 46.85 18.95 -38.28
C ILE A 48 45.59 19.16 -39.13
N GLU A 49 45.49 18.49 -40.28
CA GLU A 49 44.36 18.60 -41.21
C GLU A 49 43.19 17.68 -40.81
N TYR A 50 43.40 16.72 -39.89
CA TYR A 50 42.32 15.96 -39.26
C TYR A 50 41.64 16.76 -38.14
N ASP A 51 40.36 16.51 -37.89
CA ASP A 51 39.61 17.08 -36.76
C ASP A 51 40.28 16.71 -35.43
N ALA A 52 40.33 17.66 -34.48
CA ALA A 52 41.04 17.46 -33.21
C ALA A 52 40.53 16.24 -32.43
N ASN A 53 39.25 15.89 -32.57
CA ASN A 53 38.61 14.80 -31.83
C ASN A 53 38.89 13.40 -32.41
N ILE A 54 39.50 13.28 -33.60
CA ILE A 54 39.80 11.99 -34.24
C ILE A 54 41.31 11.73 -34.42
N ARG A 55 42.15 12.71 -34.07
CA ARG A 55 43.60 12.62 -34.30
C ARG A 55 44.25 11.45 -33.57
N ASP A 56 43.77 11.12 -32.37
CA ASP A 56 44.33 10.04 -31.57
C ASP A 56 43.94 8.66 -32.12
N GLU A 57 42.72 8.51 -32.63
CA GLU A 57 42.26 7.32 -33.33
C GLU A 57 43.08 7.09 -34.61
N VAL A 58 43.29 8.15 -35.40
CA VAL A 58 44.13 8.10 -36.61
C VAL A 58 45.59 7.75 -36.26
N ARG A 59 46.14 8.34 -35.18
CA ARG A 59 47.49 7.99 -34.70
C ARG A 59 47.59 6.52 -34.30
N ARG A 60 46.61 6.00 -33.55
CA ARG A 60 46.57 4.57 -33.17
C ARG A 60 46.51 3.67 -34.40
N ALA A 61 45.69 4.00 -35.40
CA ALA A 61 45.58 3.21 -36.61
C ALA A 61 46.90 3.15 -37.41
N TYR A 62 47.63 4.27 -37.53
CA TYR A 62 48.95 4.27 -38.15
C TYR A 62 50.00 3.50 -37.32
N LEU A 63 49.97 3.62 -35.99
CA LEU A 63 50.86 2.85 -35.11
C LEU A 63 50.60 1.34 -35.19
N GLN A 64 49.34 0.92 -35.32
CA GLN A 64 48.96 -0.49 -35.51
C GLN A 64 49.37 -1.02 -36.89
N LYS A 65 49.24 -0.21 -37.96
CA LYS A 65 49.71 -0.56 -39.31
C LYS A 65 51.24 -0.66 -39.40
N GLY A 66 51.96 0.09 -38.56
CA GLY A 66 53.41 0.16 -38.57
C GLY A 66 53.97 1.00 -39.73
N PRO A 67 55.31 1.14 -39.79
CA PRO A 67 55.99 1.96 -40.80
C PRO A 67 55.80 1.39 -42.21
N CYS A 68 55.60 2.26 -43.21
CA CYS A 68 55.52 1.83 -44.61
C CYS A 68 56.91 1.45 -45.15
N GLN A 69 57.18 0.14 -45.27
CA GLN A 69 58.46 -0.41 -45.70
C GLN A 69 58.32 -1.32 -46.94
N PRO A 70 58.29 -0.76 -48.16
CA PRO A 70 58.09 -1.52 -49.40
C PRO A 70 59.37 -2.29 -49.80
N ARG A 71 59.69 -3.38 -49.07
CA ARG A 71 60.93 -4.15 -49.23
C ARG A 71 61.12 -4.79 -50.61
N GLY A 72 60.03 -5.11 -51.31
CA GLY A 72 60.04 -5.67 -52.66
C GLY A 72 60.10 -4.62 -53.79
N HIS A 73 60.16 -3.33 -53.47
CA HIS A 73 60.17 -2.26 -54.47
C HIS A 73 61.55 -2.10 -55.13
N SER A 74 61.57 -1.83 -56.44
CA SER A 74 62.79 -1.49 -57.15
C SER A 74 63.13 -0.01 -56.97
N PHE A 75 63.97 0.28 -55.97
CA PHE A 75 64.35 1.65 -55.60
C PHE A 75 65.08 2.38 -56.75
N PRO A 76 64.59 3.56 -57.19
CA PRO A 76 65.21 4.36 -58.24
C PRO A 76 66.65 4.76 -57.93
N GLN A 77 67.49 4.86 -58.97
CA GLN A 77 68.85 5.38 -58.85
C GLN A 77 68.88 6.85 -59.28
N SER A 78 69.48 7.69 -58.44
CA SER A 78 69.75 9.09 -58.74
C SER A 78 71.26 9.33 -58.79
N ASN A 79 71.73 10.12 -59.75
CA ASN A 79 73.13 10.53 -59.80
C ASN A 79 73.37 11.59 -58.71
N ILE A 80 74.12 11.22 -57.67
CA ILE A 80 74.44 12.09 -56.54
C ILE A 80 75.97 12.20 -56.46
N SER A 81 76.49 13.37 -56.82
CA SER A 81 77.94 13.66 -56.86
C SER A 81 78.73 12.71 -57.76
N GLY A 82 78.22 12.39 -58.96
CA GLY A 82 78.92 11.57 -59.96
C GLY A 82 78.78 10.05 -59.77
N LEU A 83 78.02 9.58 -58.77
CA LEU A 83 77.75 8.17 -58.51
C LEU A 83 76.24 7.93 -58.46
N ASN A 84 75.76 6.87 -59.13
CA ASN A 84 74.38 6.43 -59.02
C ASN A 84 74.13 5.82 -57.65
N ARG A 85 73.26 6.45 -56.86
CA ARG A 85 72.89 6.02 -55.51
C ARG A 85 71.38 5.81 -55.41
N ARG A 86 70.97 4.87 -54.56
CA ARG A 86 69.57 4.55 -54.25
C ARG A 86 69.37 4.36 -52.76
N PHE A 87 68.13 4.35 -52.32
CA PHE A 87 67.76 3.89 -50.97
C PHE A 87 68.23 2.45 -50.74
N ILE A 88 68.69 2.15 -49.52
CA ILE A 88 69.22 0.83 -49.14
C ILE A 88 68.18 0.13 -48.26
N PRO A 89 67.56 -0.99 -48.70
CA PRO A 89 66.50 -1.67 -47.95
C PRO A 89 66.92 -2.15 -46.56
N GLN A 90 68.19 -2.50 -46.36
CA GLN A 90 68.70 -2.91 -45.04
C GLN A 90 68.57 -1.82 -43.97
N TRP A 91 68.38 -0.54 -44.34
CA TRP A 91 68.13 0.51 -43.35
C TRP A 91 66.80 0.32 -42.60
N PHE A 92 65.82 -0.40 -43.17
CA PHE A 92 64.60 -0.76 -42.45
C PHE A 92 64.85 -1.67 -41.25
N ASP A 93 65.92 -2.47 -41.29
CA ASP A 93 66.29 -3.37 -40.19
C ASP A 93 67.05 -2.62 -39.09
N GLU A 94 67.76 -1.54 -39.43
CA GLU A 94 68.51 -0.71 -38.48
C GLU A 94 67.62 0.36 -37.82
N PHE A 95 66.55 0.79 -38.49
CA PHE A 95 65.66 1.87 -38.02
C PHE A 95 64.19 1.45 -38.12
N ASP A 96 63.64 1.02 -36.98
CA ASP A 96 62.26 0.54 -36.84
C ASP A 96 61.18 1.60 -37.15
N TRP A 97 61.53 2.88 -37.15
CA TRP A 97 60.64 3.99 -37.46
C TRP A 97 60.66 4.42 -38.93
N LEU A 98 61.61 3.90 -39.71
CA LEU A 98 61.92 4.39 -41.04
C LEU A 98 60.85 3.96 -42.04
N GLU A 99 60.33 4.94 -42.76
CA GLU A 99 59.35 4.74 -43.83
C GLU A 99 59.92 5.20 -45.16
N TYR A 100 59.41 4.63 -46.26
CA TYR A 100 59.76 5.05 -47.61
C TYR A 100 58.52 5.29 -48.45
N SER A 101 58.49 6.44 -49.13
CA SER A 101 57.44 6.80 -50.08
C SER A 101 57.84 6.35 -51.49
N VAL A 102 57.04 5.48 -52.10
CA VAL A 102 57.22 5.10 -53.51
C VAL A 102 56.86 6.29 -54.41
N SER A 103 55.78 7.01 -54.08
CA SER A 103 55.33 8.17 -54.84
C SER A 103 56.33 9.33 -54.86
N LYS A 104 57.06 9.55 -53.75
CA LYS A 104 58.02 10.65 -53.63
C LYS A 104 59.48 10.23 -53.81
N ASP A 105 59.83 8.95 -53.86
CA ASP A 105 61.23 8.47 -53.81
C ASP A 105 62.00 9.14 -52.66
N ALA A 106 61.47 9.01 -51.43
CA ALA A 106 62.00 9.68 -50.25
C ALA A 106 61.72 8.93 -48.95
N ALA A 107 62.60 9.09 -47.96
CA ALA A 107 62.45 8.49 -46.64
C ALA A 107 61.74 9.43 -45.64
N PHE A 108 60.93 8.85 -44.76
CA PHE A 108 60.11 9.51 -43.74
C PHE A 108 60.25 8.81 -42.38
N CYS A 109 59.69 9.42 -41.34
CA CYS A 109 59.68 8.88 -39.98
C CYS A 109 58.25 8.84 -39.43
N LEU A 110 57.79 7.63 -39.10
CA LEU A 110 56.43 7.39 -38.62
C LEU A 110 56.12 8.21 -37.35
N TYR A 111 56.95 8.09 -36.31
CA TYR A 111 56.71 8.77 -35.04
C TYR A 111 56.71 10.30 -35.19
N CYS A 112 57.66 10.84 -35.95
CA CYS A 112 57.74 12.28 -36.19
C CYS A 112 56.57 12.80 -37.04
N TYR A 113 56.07 12.01 -38.00
CA TYR A 113 54.87 12.37 -38.76
C TYR A 113 53.63 12.46 -37.84
N LEU A 114 53.50 11.54 -36.88
CA LEU A 114 52.33 11.44 -36.00
C LEU A 114 52.28 12.47 -34.85
N PHE A 115 53.44 12.83 -34.28
CA PHE A 115 53.51 13.55 -33.00
C PHE A 115 54.33 14.85 -33.01
N LYS A 116 54.92 15.28 -34.12
CA LYS A 116 55.68 16.53 -34.17
C LYS A 116 54.74 17.76 -34.12
N SER A 117 54.96 18.65 -33.15
CA SER A 117 54.10 19.82 -32.89
C SER A 117 54.67 21.17 -33.35
N ASN A 118 55.99 21.32 -33.53
CA ASN A 118 56.63 22.59 -33.90
C ASN A 118 57.39 22.49 -35.24
N PHE A 119 56.99 23.29 -36.23
CA PHE A 119 57.58 23.33 -37.59
C PHE A 119 58.70 24.37 -37.77
N GLU A 120 59.03 25.15 -36.74
CA GLU A 120 59.87 26.36 -36.88
C GLU A 120 61.40 26.13 -36.83
N GLN A 121 61.88 24.88 -36.75
CA GLN A 121 63.31 24.60 -36.89
C GLN A 121 63.68 24.33 -38.35
N VAL A 122 64.37 25.31 -38.96
CA VAL A 122 64.98 25.23 -40.30
C VAL A 122 65.88 23.98 -40.39
N GLY A 123 65.54 23.07 -41.31
CA GLY A 123 66.27 21.81 -41.54
C GLY A 123 65.66 20.55 -40.91
N SER A 124 64.54 20.65 -40.18
CA SER A 124 63.89 19.52 -39.50
C SER A 124 62.73 18.85 -40.26
N GLU A 125 62.40 19.31 -41.48
CA GLU A 125 61.31 18.74 -42.30
C GLU A 125 61.73 17.53 -43.15
N ALA A 126 63.02 17.19 -43.13
CA ALA A 126 63.58 16.16 -43.99
C ALA A 126 62.88 14.81 -43.87
N PHE A 127 62.35 14.44 -42.69
CA PHE A 127 61.69 13.14 -42.49
C PHE A 127 60.16 13.22 -42.27
N THR A 128 59.54 14.40 -42.43
CA THR A 128 58.10 14.58 -42.18
C THR A 128 57.36 15.33 -43.29
N GLY A 129 58.02 16.19 -44.07
CA GLY A 129 57.39 17.02 -45.10
C GLY A 129 57.80 16.65 -46.52
N ALA A 130 58.96 17.15 -46.97
CA ALA A 130 59.48 16.90 -48.33
C ALA A 130 60.05 15.47 -48.50
N GLY A 131 60.42 14.81 -47.40
CA GLY A 131 61.09 13.52 -47.40
C GLY A 131 62.59 13.61 -47.65
N PHE A 132 63.34 12.64 -47.15
CA PHE A 132 64.80 12.63 -47.19
C PHE A 132 65.28 11.81 -48.37
N LYS A 133 66.08 12.43 -49.26
CA LYS A 133 66.57 11.81 -50.50
C LYS A 133 68.10 11.73 -50.64
N ASN A 134 68.85 12.23 -49.65
CA ASN A 134 70.31 12.27 -49.75
C ASN A 134 70.94 10.93 -49.35
N TRP A 135 70.95 9.99 -50.29
CA TRP A 135 71.47 8.63 -50.07
C TRP A 135 72.98 8.58 -49.81
N LYS A 136 73.74 9.64 -50.11
CA LYS A 136 75.20 9.68 -49.87
C LYS A 136 75.57 9.56 -48.39
N LYS A 137 74.76 10.18 -47.51
CA LYS A 137 74.94 10.16 -46.06
C LYS A 137 73.72 9.59 -45.33
N GLY A 138 72.97 8.69 -45.98
CA GLY A 138 71.65 8.28 -45.53
C GLY A 138 71.68 7.68 -44.12
N ARG A 139 72.56 6.70 -43.92
CA ARG A 139 72.75 6.04 -42.63
C ARG A 139 73.18 7.00 -41.52
N GLU A 140 74.17 7.88 -41.78
CA GLU A 140 74.60 8.85 -40.75
C GLU A 140 73.50 9.85 -40.42
N ARG A 141 72.74 10.32 -41.41
CA ARG A 141 71.64 11.29 -41.20
C ARG A 141 70.46 10.67 -40.45
N MET A 142 70.18 9.38 -40.64
CA MET A 142 69.18 8.65 -39.84
C MET A 142 69.62 8.52 -38.38
N LYS A 143 70.90 8.23 -38.10
CA LYS A 143 71.43 8.24 -36.72
C LYS A 143 71.34 9.62 -36.07
N VAL A 144 71.68 10.67 -36.81
CA VAL A 144 71.55 12.06 -36.32
C VAL A 144 70.09 12.45 -36.10
N HIS A 145 69.15 11.93 -36.90
CA HIS A 145 67.71 12.16 -36.72
C HIS A 145 67.19 11.59 -35.40
N VAL A 146 67.61 10.37 -35.03
CA VAL A 146 67.27 9.78 -33.73
C VAL A 146 67.78 10.66 -32.61
N GLY A 147 69.03 11.12 -32.68
CA GLY A 147 69.61 12.06 -31.73
C GLY A 147 69.69 11.52 -30.28
N PRO A 148 70.09 12.36 -29.31
CA PRO A 148 70.17 11.98 -27.90
C PRO A 148 68.79 11.85 -27.24
N VAL A 149 68.76 11.37 -25.99
CA VAL A 149 67.54 11.35 -25.15
C VAL A 149 66.94 12.76 -25.09
N GLY A 150 65.64 12.89 -25.34
CA GLY A 150 64.94 14.18 -25.41
C GLY A 150 64.97 14.88 -26.78
N SER A 151 65.58 14.26 -27.81
CA SER A 151 65.42 14.69 -29.20
C SER A 151 63.94 14.70 -29.63
N VAL A 152 63.65 15.39 -30.73
CA VAL A 152 62.28 15.42 -31.31
C VAL A 152 61.79 14.02 -31.64
N HIS A 153 62.65 13.17 -32.19
CA HIS A 153 62.32 11.77 -32.48
C HIS A 153 61.99 10.99 -31.21
N ASN A 154 62.84 11.04 -30.20
CA ASN A 154 62.66 10.28 -28.97
C ASN A 154 61.43 10.74 -28.18
N LYS A 155 61.13 12.04 -28.16
CA LYS A 155 59.87 12.59 -27.60
C LYS A 155 58.64 12.11 -28.36
N ALA A 156 58.71 12.07 -29.69
CA ALA A 156 57.62 11.54 -30.52
C ALA A 156 57.41 10.04 -30.31
N ARG A 157 58.49 9.27 -30.13
CA ARG A 157 58.46 7.83 -29.83
C ARG A 157 57.88 7.55 -28.44
N GLU A 158 58.23 8.35 -27.45
CA GLU A 158 57.67 8.28 -26.10
C GLU A 158 56.15 8.59 -26.11
N ALA A 159 55.74 9.64 -26.83
CA ALA A 159 54.32 9.97 -27.01
C ALA A 159 53.54 8.83 -27.69
N ALA A 160 54.12 8.17 -28.69
CA ALA A 160 53.53 6.99 -29.33
C ALA A 160 53.36 5.81 -28.35
N THR A 161 54.37 5.58 -27.50
CA THR A 161 54.33 4.52 -26.48
C THR A 161 53.24 4.80 -25.44
N ASN A 162 53.12 6.05 -25.00
CA ASN A 162 52.11 6.48 -24.03
C ASN A 162 50.69 6.37 -24.61
N LEU A 163 50.48 6.72 -25.89
CA LEU A 163 49.17 6.60 -26.55
C LEU A 163 48.67 5.15 -26.64
N MET A 164 49.59 4.18 -26.75
CA MET A 164 49.25 2.75 -26.83
C MET A 164 48.99 2.11 -25.46
N ASN A 165 49.40 2.74 -24.36
CA ASN A 165 49.16 2.25 -22.99
C ASN A 165 47.77 2.68 -22.47
N GLN A 166 46.72 1.90 -22.78
CA GLN A 166 45.31 2.23 -22.48
C GLN A 166 44.93 2.38 -21.00
N ASN A 167 45.73 1.82 -20.08
CA ASN A 167 45.43 1.82 -18.63
C ASN A 167 45.56 3.19 -17.96
N THR A 168 46.19 4.18 -18.61
CA THR A 168 46.41 5.53 -18.07
C THR A 168 45.52 6.60 -18.69
N HIS A 169 44.55 6.22 -19.54
CA HIS A 169 43.64 7.18 -20.16
C HIS A 169 42.64 7.73 -19.12
N ILE A 170 42.41 9.05 -19.13
CA ILE A 170 41.48 9.74 -18.22
C ILE A 170 40.09 9.11 -18.29
N GLU A 171 39.65 8.72 -19.48
CA GLU A 171 38.35 8.09 -19.72
C GLU A 171 38.20 6.72 -19.03
N THR A 172 39.25 5.89 -19.05
CA THR A 172 39.29 4.60 -18.34
C THR A 172 39.31 4.77 -16.82
N ALA A 173 39.95 5.82 -16.32
CA ALA A 173 39.96 6.14 -14.89
C ALA A 173 38.61 6.72 -14.42
N VAL A 174 37.99 7.60 -15.22
CA VAL A 174 36.68 8.21 -14.94
C VAL A 174 35.57 7.15 -14.96
N SER A 175 35.61 6.21 -15.91
CA SER A 175 34.64 5.09 -15.97
C SER A 175 34.75 4.14 -14.78
N LYS A 176 35.96 3.71 -14.39
CA LYS A 176 36.17 2.87 -13.18
C LYS A 176 35.72 3.55 -11.90
N HIS A 177 36.03 4.84 -11.74
CA HIS A 177 35.58 5.64 -10.60
C HIS A 177 34.05 5.75 -10.57
N SER A 178 33.41 5.87 -11.72
CA SER A 178 31.94 5.89 -11.86
C SER A 178 31.30 4.56 -11.41
N GLU A 179 31.86 3.42 -11.79
CA GLU A 179 31.33 2.10 -11.39
C GLU A 179 31.44 1.84 -9.88
N GLN A 180 32.57 2.20 -9.26
CA GLN A 180 32.76 2.06 -7.82
C GLN A 180 31.78 2.94 -7.04
N ALA A 181 31.57 4.18 -7.46
CA ALA A 181 30.58 5.08 -6.86
C ALA A 181 29.15 4.53 -6.97
N ARG A 182 28.80 3.93 -8.12
CA ARG A 182 27.50 3.28 -8.36
C ARG A 182 27.27 2.09 -7.44
N MET A 183 28.28 1.22 -7.28
CA MET A 183 28.22 0.09 -6.34
C MET A 183 28.11 0.53 -4.88
N ALA A 184 28.87 1.55 -4.47
CA ALA A 184 28.80 2.11 -3.13
C ALA A 184 27.41 2.70 -2.84
N TYR A 185 26.86 3.47 -3.79
CA TYR A 185 25.52 4.02 -3.69
C TYR A 185 24.45 2.94 -3.59
N ARG A 186 24.52 1.91 -4.43
CA ARG A 186 23.62 0.75 -4.38
C ARG A 186 23.62 0.09 -3.00
N ARG A 187 24.81 -0.14 -2.43
CA ARG A 187 24.95 -0.77 -1.11
C ARG A 187 24.38 0.11 0.02
N CYS A 188 24.64 1.41 -0.02
CA CYS A 188 24.05 2.39 0.89
C CYS A 188 22.51 2.36 0.83
N LEU A 189 21.95 2.39 -0.40
CA LEU A 189 20.50 2.36 -0.61
C LEU A 189 19.86 1.05 -0.14
N ILE A 190 20.49 -0.10 -0.36
CA ILE A 190 20.02 -1.39 0.15
C ILE A 190 19.95 -1.38 1.68
N ALA A 191 20.99 -0.86 2.35
CA ALA A 191 20.98 -0.75 3.82
C ALA A 191 19.84 0.15 4.32
N SER A 192 19.64 1.30 3.66
CA SER A 192 18.51 2.20 3.95
C SER A 192 17.15 1.53 3.74
N ILE A 193 16.97 0.76 2.67
CA ILE A 193 15.73 0.02 2.38
C ILE A 193 15.49 -1.06 3.43
N LYS A 194 16.51 -1.84 3.80
CA LYS A 194 16.40 -2.87 4.86
C LYS A 194 15.92 -2.26 6.19
N CYS A 195 16.49 -1.12 6.58
CA CYS A 195 16.02 -0.40 7.77
C CYS A 195 14.56 0.03 7.65
N THR A 196 14.19 0.63 6.51
CA THR A 196 12.80 1.04 6.24
C THR A 196 11.84 -0.16 6.27
N LYS A 197 12.16 -1.27 5.60
CA LYS A 197 11.31 -2.48 5.59
C LYS A 197 11.08 -2.98 7.02
N PHE A 198 12.13 -3.05 7.83
CA PHE A 198 12.01 -3.50 9.22
C PHE A 198 11.06 -2.60 10.02
N LEU A 199 11.24 -1.28 9.96
CA LEU A 199 10.42 -0.33 10.72
C LEU A 199 8.95 -0.35 10.26
N LEU A 200 8.69 -0.37 8.95
CA LEU A 200 7.34 -0.46 8.41
C LEU A 200 6.67 -1.77 8.83
N ARG A 201 7.37 -2.91 8.72
CA ARG A 201 6.84 -4.22 9.13
C ARG A 201 6.50 -4.28 10.62
N GLN A 202 7.24 -3.58 11.46
CA GLN A 202 6.99 -3.53 12.91
C GLN A 202 6.07 -2.37 13.32
N GLY A 203 5.74 -1.44 12.41
CA GLY A 203 4.95 -0.25 12.73
C GLY A 203 5.67 0.77 13.60
N LEU A 204 6.99 0.68 13.71
CA LEU A 204 7.82 1.49 14.60
C LEU A 204 8.01 2.92 14.08
N SER A 205 8.25 3.86 14.99
CA SER A 205 8.62 5.22 14.62
C SER A 205 10.01 5.22 13.96
N PHE A 206 10.22 6.09 12.97
CA PHE A 206 11.52 6.19 12.31
C PHE A 206 12.49 7.07 13.10
N ARG A 207 11.97 8.16 13.67
CA ARG A 207 12.78 9.26 14.23
C ARG A 207 12.60 9.38 15.74
N GLY A 208 13.66 9.84 16.39
CA GLY A 208 13.67 10.25 17.80
C GLY A 208 13.42 11.74 17.95
N ASN A 209 13.35 12.21 19.20
CA ASN A 209 13.24 13.64 19.50
C ASN A 209 14.54 14.41 19.17
N ASP A 210 15.69 13.75 19.35
CA ASP A 210 17.01 14.29 19.03
C ASP A 210 17.82 13.23 18.26
N GLU A 211 18.24 13.57 17.04
CA GLU A 211 19.05 12.71 16.16
C GLU A 211 20.55 13.11 16.17
N SER A 212 20.93 14.06 17.02
CA SER A 212 22.32 14.50 17.20
C SER A 212 23.24 13.35 17.57
N ALA A 213 24.53 13.45 17.24
CA ALA A 213 25.51 12.43 17.58
C ALA A 213 25.70 12.24 19.09
N THR A 214 25.32 13.25 19.89
CA THR A 214 25.39 13.22 21.36
C THR A 214 24.11 12.69 22.03
N SER A 215 23.05 12.43 21.26
CA SER A 215 21.80 11.88 21.78
C SER A 215 21.98 10.44 22.23
N SER A 216 21.38 10.08 23.37
CA SER A 216 21.32 8.69 23.84
C SER A 216 20.31 7.83 23.08
N ASN A 217 19.46 8.43 22.25
CA ASN A 217 18.52 7.74 21.37
C ASN A 217 18.28 8.59 20.12
N ARG A 218 18.94 8.22 19.02
CA ARG A 218 18.88 8.95 17.74
C ARG A 218 17.67 8.58 16.90
N GLY A 219 16.75 7.78 17.43
CA GLY A 219 15.60 7.26 16.71
C GLY A 219 15.90 5.95 15.97
N ASN A 220 14.88 5.11 15.85
CA ASN A 220 15.04 3.73 15.42
C ASN A 220 15.69 3.57 14.04
N TYR A 221 15.49 4.51 13.10
CA TYR A 221 16.11 4.43 11.77
C TYR A 221 17.64 4.56 11.84
N LEU A 222 18.13 5.54 12.58
CA LEU A 222 19.58 5.77 12.71
C LEU A 222 20.24 4.68 13.55
N GLU A 223 19.59 4.25 14.64
CA GLU A 223 20.08 3.15 15.47
C GLU A 223 20.15 1.84 14.68
N LEU A 224 19.13 1.55 13.86
CA LEU A 224 19.13 0.34 13.03
C LEU A 224 20.16 0.41 11.89
N LEU A 225 20.37 1.60 11.31
CA LEU A 225 21.41 1.80 10.30
C LEU A 225 22.81 1.67 10.89
N GLN A 226 23.02 2.16 12.12
CA GLN A 226 24.25 1.96 12.87
C GLN A 226 24.47 0.48 13.18
N PHE A 227 23.42 -0.21 13.67
CA PHE A 227 23.47 -1.65 13.89
C PHE A 227 23.88 -2.43 12.62
N LEU A 228 23.34 -2.07 11.45
CA LEU A 228 23.77 -2.69 10.19
C LEU A 228 25.23 -2.37 9.84
N ALA A 229 25.70 -1.15 10.09
CA ALA A 229 27.09 -0.77 9.89
C ALA A 229 28.04 -1.56 10.80
N ASP A 230 27.67 -1.77 12.07
CA ASP A 230 28.49 -2.49 13.04
C ASP A 230 28.61 -3.99 12.73
N ASN A 231 27.66 -4.53 11.95
CA ASN A 231 27.61 -5.95 11.60
C ASN A 231 28.03 -6.25 10.15
N ASP A 232 28.25 -5.24 9.31
CA ASP A 232 28.67 -5.40 7.91
C ASP A 232 29.66 -4.31 7.51
N GLU A 233 30.95 -4.64 7.49
CA GLU A 233 32.04 -3.72 7.12
C GLU A 233 31.83 -3.09 5.75
N LYS A 234 31.26 -3.83 4.79
CA LYS A 234 30.96 -3.29 3.46
C LYS A 234 29.89 -2.21 3.50
N VAL A 235 28.92 -2.31 4.41
CA VAL A 235 27.89 -1.30 4.64
C VAL A 235 28.46 -0.12 5.41
N LYS A 236 29.27 -0.39 6.45
CA LYS A 236 29.95 0.62 7.26
C LYS A 236 30.74 1.62 6.42
N GLU A 237 31.45 1.14 5.40
CA GLU A 237 32.22 1.98 4.47
C GLU A 237 31.38 3.00 3.68
N VAL A 238 30.05 2.79 3.58
CA VAL A 238 29.18 3.56 2.67
C VAL A 238 28.00 4.25 3.34
N VAL A 239 27.85 4.18 4.66
CA VAL A 239 26.72 4.77 5.41
C VAL A 239 27.18 5.80 6.45
N LEU A 240 26.22 6.57 6.98
CA LEU A 240 26.42 7.52 8.08
C LEU A 240 27.55 8.54 7.84
N GLU A 241 28.62 8.50 8.63
CA GLU A 241 29.75 9.42 8.54
C GLU A 241 30.69 9.09 7.37
N ASN A 242 30.71 7.81 6.95
CA ASN A 242 31.53 7.34 5.85
C ASN A 242 30.88 7.57 4.47
N ALA A 243 29.58 7.91 4.44
CA ALA A 243 28.89 8.25 3.20
C ALA A 243 29.33 9.64 2.64
N PRO A 244 29.57 9.76 1.33
CA PRO A 244 30.11 10.99 0.74
C PRO A 244 29.12 12.17 0.79
N GLY A 245 29.51 13.22 1.53
CA GLY A 245 28.79 14.49 1.58
C GLY A 245 27.29 14.35 1.92
N ASN A 246 26.43 14.70 0.95
CA ASN A 246 24.97 14.67 1.10
C ASN A 246 24.31 13.33 0.71
N LEU A 247 25.08 12.28 0.40
CA LEU A 247 24.57 10.96 -0.01
C LEU A 247 24.25 10.02 1.17
N LYS A 248 24.06 10.56 2.37
CA LYS A 248 23.82 9.77 3.59
C LYS A 248 22.49 9.02 3.61
N LEU A 249 21.53 9.39 2.75
CA LEU A 249 20.15 8.83 2.67
C LEU A 249 19.32 8.88 3.98
N VAL A 250 19.83 9.54 5.04
CA VAL A 250 19.15 9.66 6.35
C VAL A 250 18.11 10.79 6.42
N ALA A 251 18.02 11.64 5.39
CA ALA A 251 17.16 12.83 5.46
C ALA A 251 15.67 12.44 5.51
N PRO A 252 14.81 13.17 6.25
CA PRO A 252 13.39 12.81 6.41
C PRO A 252 12.62 12.74 5.08
N LYS A 253 12.95 13.63 4.13
CA LYS A 253 12.36 13.60 2.79
C LYS A 253 12.76 12.35 1.99
N ILE A 254 13.98 11.84 2.20
CA ILE A 254 14.45 10.62 1.55
C ILE A 254 13.77 9.39 2.16
N GLN A 255 13.66 9.33 3.49
CA GLN A 255 12.89 8.28 4.16
C GLN A 255 11.45 8.24 3.62
N LYS A 256 10.78 9.40 3.48
CA LYS A 256 9.45 9.55 2.84
C LYS A 256 9.40 8.97 1.45
N ASP A 257 10.37 9.28 0.61
CA ASP A 257 10.42 8.72 -0.74
C ASP A 257 10.62 7.19 -0.73
N ILE A 258 11.46 6.63 0.17
CA ILE A 258 11.66 5.18 0.25
C ILE A 258 10.38 4.48 0.73
N VAL A 259 9.70 5.04 1.74
CA VAL A 259 8.42 4.51 2.21
C VAL A 259 7.35 4.57 1.12
N ASN A 260 7.30 5.66 0.35
CA ASN A 260 6.40 5.77 -0.79
C ASN A 260 6.74 4.75 -1.89
N ALA A 261 8.01 4.48 -2.13
CA ALA A 261 8.43 3.42 -3.05
C ALA A 261 7.97 2.03 -2.54
N CYS A 262 8.15 1.73 -1.25
CA CYS A 262 7.64 0.51 -0.62
C CYS A 262 6.12 0.34 -0.79
N ALA A 263 5.36 1.39 -0.48
CA ALA A 263 3.90 1.39 -0.60
C ALA A 263 3.45 1.24 -2.06
N GLY A 264 4.11 1.94 -2.98
CA GLY A 264 3.85 1.85 -4.41
C GLY A 264 4.07 0.45 -4.98
N GLU A 265 5.21 -0.20 -4.66
CA GLU A 265 5.44 -1.59 -5.08
C GLU A 265 4.40 -2.55 -4.45
N THR A 266 3.99 -2.31 -3.20
CA THR A 266 2.97 -3.12 -2.54
C THR A 266 1.62 -2.99 -3.25
N LEU A 267 1.24 -1.77 -3.59
CA LEU A 267 0.01 -1.49 -4.31
C LEU A 267 0.04 -2.12 -5.71
N ASP A 268 1.15 -2.01 -6.43
CA ASP A 268 1.31 -2.62 -7.75
C ASP A 268 1.12 -4.15 -7.70
N VAL A 269 1.68 -4.82 -6.68
CA VAL A 269 1.49 -6.27 -6.50
C VAL A 269 0.01 -6.58 -6.23
N ILE A 270 -0.67 -5.80 -5.40
CA ILE A 270 -2.12 -5.96 -5.14
C ILE A 270 -2.93 -5.78 -6.43
N MET A 271 -2.65 -4.73 -7.21
CA MET A 271 -3.34 -4.45 -8.48
C MET A 271 -3.06 -5.53 -9.54
N SER A 272 -1.82 -6.03 -9.59
CA SER A 272 -1.47 -7.17 -10.45
C SER A 272 -2.18 -8.46 -10.03
N GLY A 273 -2.49 -8.60 -8.74
CA GLY A 273 -3.30 -9.68 -8.19
C GLY A 273 -4.75 -9.60 -8.64
N LEU A 274 -5.31 -8.39 -8.75
CA LEU A 274 -6.67 -8.13 -9.21
C LEU A 274 -6.86 -8.32 -10.73
N LYS A 275 -5.92 -7.85 -11.57
CA LYS A 275 -5.99 -7.89 -13.05
C LYS A 275 -7.32 -7.33 -13.59
N ASP A 276 -7.97 -8.04 -14.51
CA ASP A 276 -9.24 -7.69 -15.16
C ASP A 276 -10.46 -8.37 -14.52
N ARG A 277 -10.34 -8.80 -13.25
CA ARG A 277 -11.39 -9.54 -12.54
C ARG A 277 -12.47 -8.61 -12.03
N PHE A 278 -13.65 -9.18 -11.80
CA PHE A 278 -14.70 -8.49 -11.05
C PHE A 278 -14.28 -8.29 -9.60
N PHE A 279 -14.60 -7.12 -9.07
CA PHE A 279 -14.28 -6.78 -7.69
C PHE A 279 -15.37 -5.93 -7.07
N SER A 280 -15.33 -5.85 -5.74
CA SER A 280 -16.07 -4.86 -4.97
C SER A 280 -15.10 -3.97 -4.21
N ILE A 281 -15.58 -2.78 -3.87
CA ILE A 281 -14.88 -1.90 -2.93
C ILE A 281 -15.62 -1.87 -1.60
N LEU A 282 -14.84 -1.88 -0.52
CA LEU A 282 -15.28 -1.65 0.85
C LEU A 282 -14.67 -0.31 1.30
N VAL A 283 -15.52 0.60 1.77
CA VAL A 283 -15.16 1.95 2.19
C VAL A 283 -15.72 2.19 3.59
N ASP A 284 -14.90 2.78 4.45
CA ASP A 284 -15.30 3.18 5.80
C ASP A 284 -14.58 4.48 6.15
N GLU A 285 -15.19 5.31 6.98
CA GLU A 285 -14.67 6.59 7.43
C GLU A 285 -14.46 6.59 8.94
N ALA A 286 -13.27 7.00 9.38
CA ALA A 286 -13.00 7.20 10.79
C ALA A 286 -12.13 8.43 11.04
N ARG A 287 -12.33 9.03 12.21
CA ARG A 287 -11.47 10.10 12.71
C ARG A 287 -10.16 9.53 13.23
N ASP A 288 -9.06 10.11 12.80
CA ASP A 288 -7.77 9.86 13.42
C ASP A 288 -7.60 10.63 14.74
N ILE A 289 -6.51 10.38 15.47
CA ILE A 289 -6.24 11.03 16.76
C ILE A 289 -6.05 12.56 16.65
N SER A 290 -5.83 13.07 15.44
CA SER A 290 -5.76 14.51 15.15
C SER A 290 -7.11 15.09 14.72
N VAL A 291 -8.19 14.31 14.88
CA VAL A 291 -9.58 14.68 14.54
C VAL A 291 -9.78 14.96 13.04
N LYS A 292 -8.91 14.39 12.19
CA LYS A 292 -9.10 14.41 10.74
C LYS A 292 -9.91 13.18 10.30
N GLU A 293 -10.87 13.39 9.41
CA GLU A 293 -11.59 12.29 8.75
C GLU A 293 -10.66 11.58 7.76
N GLN A 294 -10.59 10.26 7.88
CA GLN A 294 -9.82 9.37 7.00
C GLN A 294 -10.77 8.34 6.40
N MET A 295 -10.75 8.22 5.08
CA MET A 295 -11.48 7.22 4.31
C MET A 295 -10.56 6.05 4.02
N ALA A 296 -10.85 4.87 4.57
CA ALA A 296 -10.12 3.65 4.31
C ALA A 296 -10.78 2.87 3.16
N MET A 297 -9.95 2.26 2.32
CA MET A 297 -10.41 1.53 1.14
C MET A 297 -9.84 0.11 1.14
N VAL A 298 -10.70 -0.87 0.87
CA VAL A 298 -10.34 -2.29 0.71
C VAL A 298 -10.98 -2.80 -0.58
N LEU A 299 -10.22 -3.54 -1.38
CA LEU A 299 -10.71 -4.24 -2.57
C LEU A 299 -10.98 -5.70 -2.23
N ARG A 300 -12.11 -6.24 -2.70
CA ARG A 300 -12.48 -7.65 -2.54
C ARG A 300 -12.69 -8.29 -3.92
N TYR A 301 -12.06 -9.43 -4.17
CA TYR A 301 -12.15 -10.15 -5.44
C TYR A 301 -11.91 -11.66 -5.24
N VAL A 302 -12.18 -12.47 -6.27
CA VAL A 302 -11.89 -13.91 -6.26
C VAL A 302 -10.64 -14.20 -7.09
N ASP A 303 -9.69 -14.95 -6.55
CA ASP A 303 -8.45 -15.32 -7.24
C ASP A 303 -8.62 -16.50 -8.22
N ASP A 304 -7.56 -16.84 -8.95
CA ASP A 304 -7.57 -17.94 -9.94
C ASP A 304 -7.74 -19.33 -9.30
N LYS A 305 -7.67 -19.42 -7.96
CA LYS A 305 -7.85 -20.64 -7.18
C LYS A 305 -9.22 -20.70 -6.51
N GLY A 306 -10.09 -19.72 -6.75
CA GLY A 306 -11.43 -19.64 -6.14
C GLY A 306 -11.43 -19.08 -4.71
N HIS A 307 -10.32 -18.49 -4.24
CA HIS A 307 -10.27 -17.85 -2.91
C HIS A 307 -10.81 -16.43 -2.97
N VAL A 308 -11.61 -16.06 -1.97
CA VAL A 308 -11.97 -14.67 -1.71
C VAL A 308 -10.78 -13.96 -1.09
N ILE A 309 -10.31 -12.92 -1.78
CA ILE A 309 -9.19 -12.09 -1.38
C ILE A 309 -9.73 -10.70 -1.03
N GLU A 310 -9.31 -10.18 0.13
CA GLU A 310 -9.54 -8.79 0.54
C GLU A 310 -8.19 -8.12 0.75
N ARG A 311 -7.95 -6.99 0.07
CA ARG A 311 -6.70 -6.23 0.13
C ARG A 311 -6.97 -4.78 0.49
N PHE A 312 -6.39 -4.34 1.58
CA PHE A 312 -6.34 -2.93 1.94
C PHE A 312 -5.44 -2.18 0.96
N VAL A 313 -5.92 -1.06 0.43
CA VAL A 313 -5.22 -0.30 -0.62
C VAL A 313 -4.80 1.09 -0.18
N GLY A 314 -5.24 1.53 0.99
CA GLY A 314 -4.79 2.78 1.60
C GLY A 314 -5.89 3.52 2.36
N VAL A 315 -5.46 4.62 2.99
CA VAL A 315 -6.37 5.65 3.50
C VAL A 315 -6.21 6.94 2.69
N GLN A 316 -7.29 7.67 2.55
CA GLN A 316 -7.30 9.01 1.98
C GLN A 316 -7.95 9.99 2.94
N HIS A 317 -7.28 11.10 3.18
CA HIS A 317 -7.87 12.19 3.94
C HIS A 317 -9.00 12.83 3.12
N VAL A 318 -10.18 12.97 3.73
CA VAL A 318 -11.35 13.65 3.15
C VAL A 318 -11.69 14.87 4.00
N THR A 319 -12.10 15.97 3.37
CA THR A 319 -12.43 17.23 4.06
C THR A 319 -13.76 17.16 4.80
N ASP A 320 -14.69 16.35 4.29
CA ASP A 320 -15.99 16.05 4.86
C ASP A 320 -16.44 14.65 4.44
N THR A 321 -17.49 14.14 5.08
CA THR A 321 -18.08 12.83 4.83
C THR A 321 -19.29 12.92 3.89
N THR A 322 -19.33 13.91 3.00
CA THR A 322 -20.42 14.01 2.03
C THR A 322 -20.26 12.98 0.92
N SER A 323 -21.37 12.49 0.37
CA SER A 323 -21.34 11.48 -0.69
C SER A 323 -20.58 11.95 -1.94
N SER A 324 -20.55 13.26 -2.22
CA SER A 324 -19.76 13.83 -3.32
C SER A 324 -18.26 13.68 -3.08
N THR A 325 -17.78 14.05 -1.89
CA THR A 325 -16.35 14.00 -1.56
C THR A 325 -15.82 12.57 -1.57
N LEU A 326 -16.61 11.62 -1.04
CA LEU A 326 -16.27 10.19 -1.06
C LEU A 326 -16.20 9.65 -2.48
N LYS A 327 -17.17 10.02 -3.33
CA LYS A 327 -17.20 9.64 -4.73
C LYS A 327 -15.95 10.17 -5.47
N ASP A 328 -15.62 11.45 -5.31
CA ASP A 328 -14.46 12.06 -5.97
C ASP A 328 -13.15 11.35 -5.55
N ALA A 329 -13.02 11.00 -4.26
CA ALA A 329 -11.88 10.25 -3.75
C ALA A 329 -11.79 8.85 -4.39
N ILE A 330 -12.91 8.14 -4.54
CA ILE A 330 -12.97 6.85 -5.23
C ILE A 330 -12.60 7.00 -6.71
N GLU A 331 -13.10 8.03 -7.41
CA GLU A 331 -12.77 8.28 -8.82
C GLU A 331 -11.28 8.60 -9.03
N ILE A 332 -10.68 9.40 -8.14
CA ILE A 332 -9.24 9.68 -8.14
C ILE A 332 -8.45 8.39 -7.92
N PHE A 333 -8.87 7.54 -6.98
CA PHE A 333 -8.21 6.26 -6.72
C PHE A 333 -8.30 5.33 -7.93
N PHE A 334 -9.47 5.21 -8.56
CA PHE A 334 -9.68 4.35 -9.73
C PHE A 334 -8.83 4.80 -10.91
N SER A 335 -8.84 6.10 -11.21
CA SER A 335 -8.06 6.67 -12.31
C SER A 335 -6.55 6.52 -12.09
N SER A 336 -6.07 6.74 -10.86
CA SER A 336 -4.65 6.62 -10.52
C SER A 336 -4.11 5.19 -10.58
N ASN A 337 -4.98 4.19 -10.41
CA ASN A 337 -4.62 2.77 -10.39
C ASN A 337 -5.09 1.99 -11.63
N GLY A 338 -5.64 2.67 -12.63
CA GLY A 338 -6.12 2.03 -13.86
C GLY A 338 -7.31 1.07 -13.66
N LEU A 339 -8.12 1.29 -12.61
CA LEU A 339 -9.30 0.47 -12.33
C LEU A 339 -10.50 0.93 -13.16
N SER A 340 -11.26 -0.03 -13.69
CA SER A 340 -12.48 0.25 -14.45
C SER A 340 -13.73 0.07 -13.60
N PHE A 341 -14.61 1.07 -13.63
CA PHE A 341 -15.97 0.96 -13.08
C PHE A 341 -16.79 -0.16 -13.76
N SER A 342 -16.46 -0.54 -15.01
CA SER A 342 -17.15 -1.65 -15.68
C SER A 342 -16.92 -3.00 -15.02
N LYS A 343 -15.90 -3.13 -14.15
CA LYS A 343 -15.56 -4.36 -13.40
C LYS A 343 -16.01 -4.32 -11.95
N LEU A 344 -16.52 -3.19 -11.48
CA LEU A 344 -17.06 -3.04 -10.13
C LEU A 344 -18.43 -3.75 -10.04
N ARG A 345 -18.59 -4.67 -9.09
CA ARG A 345 -19.83 -5.46 -8.89
C ARG A 345 -20.45 -5.33 -7.50
N GLY A 346 -19.75 -4.68 -6.58
CA GLY A 346 -20.29 -4.38 -5.26
C GLY A 346 -19.62 -3.16 -4.64
N GLN A 347 -20.34 -2.47 -3.77
CA GLN A 347 -19.81 -1.40 -2.94
C GLN A 347 -20.34 -1.62 -1.52
N GLY A 348 -19.45 -1.73 -0.54
CA GLY A 348 -19.80 -1.75 0.87
C GLY A 348 -19.35 -0.46 1.51
N TYR A 349 -20.26 0.27 2.12
CA TYR A 349 -19.97 1.49 2.88
C TYR A 349 -20.26 1.24 4.36
N ASP A 350 -19.66 2.01 5.27
CA ASP A 350 -20.16 2.05 6.65
C ASP A 350 -21.62 2.51 6.60
N GLY A 351 -22.50 1.58 6.89
CA GLY A 351 -23.88 1.89 7.18
C GLY A 351 -23.96 2.53 8.56
N ALA A 352 -23.27 3.64 8.83
CA ALA A 352 -23.46 4.37 10.07
C ALA A 352 -24.93 4.77 10.23
N SER A 353 -25.66 5.00 9.13
CA SER A 353 -27.13 5.14 9.12
C SER A 353 -27.87 3.82 9.42
N ASN A 354 -27.34 2.68 8.96
CA ASN A 354 -27.93 1.34 9.17
C ASN A 354 -27.66 0.77 10.58
N MET A 355 -26.49 1.01 11.16
CA MET A 355 -26.08 0.56 12.49
C MET A 355 -26.52 1.50 13.62
N ARG A 356 -26.81 2.77 13.31
CA ARG A 356 -27.51 3.70 14.23
C ARG A 356 -29.01 3.43 14.29
N ALA A 357 -29.58 2.75 13.30
CA ALA A 357 -31.03 2.70 13.10
C ALA A 357 -31.79 2.09 14.28
N LEU A 358 -31.41 0.92 14.79
CA LEU A 358 -32.17 0.24 15.85
C LEU A 358 -32.23 1.05 17.16
N VAL A 359 -31.10 1.60 17.60
CA VAL A 359 -31.05 2.48 18.78
C VAL A 359 -31.73 3.81 18.50
N ALA A 360 -31.55 4.40 17.30
CA ALA A 360 -32.22 5.65 16.93
C ALA A 360 -33.75 5.50 16.86
N VAL A 361 -34.22 4.36 16.38
CA VAL A 361 -35.63 3.97 16.29
C VAL A 361 -36.19 3.71 17.68
N ALA A 362 -35.45 3.04 18.57
CA ALA A 362 -35.84 2.92 19.97
C ALA A 362 -35.94 4.29 20.68
N LYS A 363 -35.02 5.22 20.35
CA LYS A 363 -35.01 6.60 20.86
C LYS A 363 -36.14 7.50 20.32
N LYS A 364 -36.98 7.01 19.39
CA LYS A 364 -38.26 7.69 19.07
C LYS A 364 -39.18 7.70 20.29
N ASN A 365 -39.07 6.71 21.17
CA ASN A 365 -39.66 6.75 22.49
C ASN A 365 -38.83 7.66 23.41
N ILE A 366 -39.48 8.67 24.02
CA ILE A 366 -38.82 9.68 24.85
C ILE A 366 -38.18 9.10 26.11
N ASP A 367 -38.78 8.07 26.71
CA ASP A 367 -38.29 7.45 27.93
C ASP A 367 -37.01 6.64 27.64
N ILE A 368 -36.97 5.93 26.51
CA ILE A 368 -35.77 5.24 26.03
C ILE A 368 -34.66 6.24 25.63
N ALA A 369 -35.02 7.37 25.02
CA ALA A 369 -34.07 8.44 24.73
C ALA A 369 -33.44 9.03 26.00
N SER A 370 -34.27 9.27 27.03
CA SER A 370 -33.80 9.69 28.35
C SER A 370 -32.87 8.64 28.96
N PHE A 371 -33.26 7.36 28.94
CA PHE A 371 -32.47 6.25 29.45
C PHE A 371 -31.05 6.20 28.84
N PHE A 372 -30.91 6.32 27.52
CA PHE A 372 -29.59 6.32 26.88
C PHE A 372 -28.77 7.57 27.23
N THR A 373 -29.42 8.70 27.47
CA THR A 373 -28.74 9.92 27.94
C THR A 373 -28.16 9.69 29.34
N THR A 374 -28.95 9.12 30.23
CA THR A 374 -28.55 8.79 31.61
C THR A 374 -27.44 7.74 31.63
N THR A 375 -27.55 6.69 30.80
CA THR A 375 -26.52 5.66 30.61
C THR A 375 -25.17 6.27 30.20
N ASN A 376 -25.18 7.21 29.26
CA ASN A 376 -23.97 7.92 28.84
C ASN A 376 -23.39 8.78 29.97
N SER A 377 -24.25 9.46 30.72
CA SER A 377 -23.83 10.24 31.89
C SER A 377 -23.18 9.34 32.96
N VAL A 378 -23.76 8.18 33.28
CA VAL A 378 -23.16 7.20 34.22
C VAL A 378 -21.72 6.88 33.82
N VAL A 379 -21.51 6.48 32.57
CA VAL A 379 -20.18 6.12 32.07
C VAL A 379 -19.21 7.29 32.14
N ASN A 380 -19.65 8.49 31.76
CA ASN A 380 -18.80 9.68 31.80
C ASN A 380 -18.43 10.06 33.23
N HIS A 381 -19.38 10.07 34.17
CA HIS A 381 -19.13 10.50 35.55
C HIS A 381 -18.28 9.50 36.33
N VAL A 382 -18.57 8.20 36.21
CA VAL A 382 -17.81 7.14 36.88
C VAL A 382 -16.44 6.93 36.22
N GLY A 383 -16.36 7.11 34.89
CA GLY A 383 -15.13 6.92 34.10
C GLY A 383 -14.21 8.14 33.99
N ALA A 384 -14.64 9.33 34.43
CA ALA A 384 -13.95 10.62 34.20
C ALA A 384 -12.54 10.74 34.83
N SER A 385 -12.22 9.93 35.84
CA SER A 385 -10.97 10.08 36.61
C SER A 385 -10.38 8.73 36.98
N CYS A 386 -9.05 8.65 37.01
CA CYS A 386 -8.32 7.47 37.50
C CYS A 386 -8.76 7.08 38.92
N LYS A 387 -8.96 8.05 39.83
CA LYS A 387 -9.45 7.82 41.20
C LYS A 387 -10.78 7.06 41.22
N ARG A 388 -11.73 7.48 40.37
CA ARG A 388 -13.07 6.89 40.29
C ARG A 388 -13.06 5.50 39.65
N ARG A 389 -12.19 5.30 38.66
CA ARG A 389 -11.97 3.99 38.02
C ARG A 389 -11.32 2.99 38.99
N ASP A 390 -10.38 3.45 39.82
CA ASP A 390 -9.74 2.61 40.83
C ASP A 390 -10.70 2.27 41.98
N ALA A 391 -11.54 3.22 42.41
CA ALA A 391 -12.62 2.96 43.37
C ALA A 391 -13.64 1.94 42.83
N LEU A 392 -14.03 2.07 41.56
CA LEU A 392 -14.91 1.11 40.89
C LEU A 392 -14.28 -0.29 40.84
N ARG A 393 -12.98 -0.39 40.53
CA ARG A 393 -12.24 -1.67 40.52
C ARG A 393 -12.20 -2.31 41.91
N ALA A 394 -11.90 -1.50 42.93
CA ALA A 394 -11.85 -1.98 44.31
C ALA A 394 -13.21 -2.53 44.74
N GLN A 395 -14.31 -1.83 44.42
CA GLN A 395 -15.66 -2.28 44.78
C GLN A 395 -16.07 -3.56 44.05
N VAL A 396 -15.77 -3.67 42.74
CA VAL A 396 -16.01 -4.90 41.97
C VAL A 396 -15.21 -6.07 42.53
N GLN A 397 -13.96 -5.84 42.94
CA GLN A 397 -13.14 -6.89 43.56
C GLN A 397 -13.72 -7.35 44.91
N GLU A 398 -14.22 -6.42 45.73
CA GLU A 398 -14.87 -6.74 47.01
C GLU A 398 -16.17 -7.54 46.80
N GLU A 399 -17.01 -7.12 45.86
CA GLU A 399 -18.22 -7.88 45.48
C GLU A 399 -17.88 -9.27 44.94
N LEU A 400 -16.83 -9.40 44.12
CA LEU A 400 -16.36 -10.69 43.63
C LEU A 400 -15.89 -11.59 44.77
N VAL A 401 -15.15 -11.05 45.76
CA VAL A 401 -14.71 -11.80 46.95
C VAL A 401 -15.91 -12.33 47.74
N ILE A 402 -16.95 -11.50 47.95
CA ILE A 402 -18.19 -11.93 48.62
C ILE A 402 -18.91 -13.04 47.82
N VAL A 403 -18.92 -12.96 46.49
CA VAL A 403 -19.49 -14.00 45.62
C VAL A 403 -18.63 -15.27 45.59
N PHE A 404 -17.30 -15.13 45.71
CA PHE A 404 -16.34 -16.24 45.84
C PHE A 404 -16.53 -17.01 47.14
N GLU A 405 -16.76 -16.32 48.26
CA GLU A 405 -17.02 -16.94 49.56
C GLU A 405 -18.34 -17.74 49.61
N ASN A 406 -19.23 -17.54 48.62
CA ASN A 406 -20.51 -18.22 48.49
C ASN A 406 -20.52 -19.37 47.44
N ASP A 407 -19.36 -19.84 46.95
CA ASP A 407 -19.17 -21.01 46.06
C ASP A 407 -19.92 -20.99 44.70
N CYS A 408 -20.24 -19.81 44.16
CA CYS A 408 -21.07 -19.68 42.95
C CYS A 408 -20.34 -19.55 41.60
N LEU A 409 -18.99 -19.67 41.51
CA LEU A 409 -18.24 -19.44 40.25
C LEU A 409 -17.13 -20.45 39.97
N ILE A 410 -16.99 -20.87 38.70
CA ILE A 410 -15.90 -21.71 38.19
C ILE A 410 -14.66 -20.85 37.93
N THR A 411 -13.51 -21.20 38.52
CA THR A 411 -12.26 -20.45 38.37
C THR A 411 -11.39 -21.01 37.24
N GLY A 412 -10.90 -20.14 36.35
CA GLY A 412 -9.90 -20.48 35.34
C GLY A 412 -8.82 -19.39 35.25
N ARG A 413 -7.54 -19.75 35.36
CA ARG A 413 -6.41 -18.83 35.13
C ARG A 413 -6.20 -18.64 33.62
N GLY A 414 -6.07 -17.38 33.18
CA GLY A 414 -5.70 -17.02 31.80
C GLY A 414 -6.68 -16.12 31.05
N LEU A 415 -7.83 -15.78 31.64
CA LEU A 415 -8.76 -14.79 31.09
C LEU A 415 -8.45 -13.43 31.73
N HIS A 416 -8.21 -12.40 30.93
CA HIS A 416 -8.22 -11.01 31.40
C HIS A 416 -9.66 -10.69 31.89
N GLN A 417 -9.93 -10.94 33.17
CA GLN A 417 -11.23 -10.72 33.82
C GLN A 417 -11.41 -9.27 34.29
N GLU A 418 -10.56 -8.34 33.85
CA GLU A 418 -10.74 -6.92 34.13
C GLU A 418 -12.04 -6.40 33.48
N THR A 419 -13.07 -6.21 34.30
CA THR A 419 -14.30 -5.52 33.91
C THR A 419 -14.17 -4.02 34.15
N SER A 420 -14.41 -3.23 33.10
CA SER A 420 -14.52 -1.77 33.17
C SER A 420 -15.81 -1.34 32.49
N LEU A 421 -16.38 -0.19 32.89
CA LEU A 421 -17.49 0.43 32.16
C LEU A 421 -17.05 0.73 30.72
N LYS A 422 -17.55 -0.07 29.77
CA LYS A 422 -17.30 0.14 28.35
C LYS A 422 -18.08 1.37 27.90
N ARG A 423 -17.38 2.38 27.38
CA ARG A 423 -18.04 3.52 26.74
C ARG A 423 -18.66 3.06 25.44
N ALA A 424 -19.93 3.41 25.24
CA ALA A 424 -20.56 3.24 23.95
C ALA A 424 -19.84 4.13 22.93
N GLY A 425 -19.25 3.54 21.89
CA GLY A 425 -18.88 4.29 20.70
C GLY A 425 -20.15 4.74 19.99
N ASP A 426 -20.18 5.99 19.51
CA ASP A 426 -21.38 6.66 18.99
C ASP A 426 -22.04 5.99 17.76
N THR A 427 -21.48 4.88 17.26
CA THR A 427 -21.84 4.28 15.96
C THR A 427 -22.23 2.80 15.97
N ARG A 428 -22.17 2.05 17.09
CA ARG A 428 -22.43 0.58 17.05
C ARG A 428 -23.35 0.07 18.18
N TRP A 429 -24.46 -0.61 17.81
CA TRP A 429 -25.32 -1.45 18.66
C TRP A 429 -24.60 -2.36 19.66
N SER A 430 -23.59 -3.12 19.23
CA SER A 430 -22.77 -3.98 20.08
C SER A 430 -22.06 -3.21 21.20
N SER A 431 -21.74 -1.94 20.96
CA SER A 431 -21.15 -1.06 21.97
C SER A 431 -22.17 -0.66 23.03
N HIS A 432 -23.39 -0.30 22.63
CA HIS A 432 -24.48 0.00 23.56
C HIS A 432 -24.89 -1.23 24.38
N TYR A 433 -24.99 -2.39 23.74
CA TYR A 433 -25.24 -3.66 24.43
C TYR A 433 -24.13 -3.97 25.45
N GLY A 434 -22.87 -3.81 25.05
CA GLY A 434 -21.72 -3.97 25.95
C GLY A 434 -21.77 -3.02 27.15
N THR A 435 -22.14 -1.75 26.96
CA THR A 435 -22.33 -0.78 28.05
C THR A 435 -23.45 -1.19 29.00
N ILE A 436 -24.60 -1.62 28.47
CA ILE A 436 -25.74 -2.07 29.27
C ILE A 436 -25.36 -3.29 30.12
N ILE A 437 -24.71 -4.29 29.52
CA ILE A 437 -24.22 -5.46 30.23
C ILE A 437 -23.22 -5.07 31.33
N SER A 438 -22.28 -4.15 31.04
CA SER A 438 -21.35 -3.64 32.06
C SER A 438 -22.08 -2.97 33.22
N ILE A 439 -23.09 -2.13 32.95
CA ILE A 439 -23.87 -1.45 34.00
C ILE A 439 -24.65 -2.45 34.84
N ILE A 440 -25.29 -3.44 34.24
CA ILE A 440 -25.99 -4.52 34.97
C ILE A 440 -25.01 -5.27 35.86
N SER A 441 -23.86 -5.67 35.31
CA SER A 441 -22.86 -6.45 36.06
C SER A 441 -22.20 -5.70 37.21
N MET A 442 -22.15 -4.36 37.12
CA MET A 442 -21.43 -3.50 38.07
C MET A 442 -22.39 -2.55 38.79
N PHE A 443 -23.69 -2.88 38.85
CA PHE A 443 -24.73 -1.93 39.27
C PHE A 443 -24.49 -1.40 40.69
N SER A 444 -24.28 -2.28 41.67
CA SER A 444 -23.96 -1.92 43.05
C SER A 444 -22.70 -1.06 43.14
N SER A 445 -21.62 -1.49 42.48
CA SER A 445 -20.36 -0.76 42.43
C SER A 445 -20.49 0.63 41.81
N VAL A 446 -21.32 0.79 40.77
CA VAL A 446 -21.61 2.08 40.14
C VAL A 446 -22.37 2.99 41.10
N ILE A 447 -23.39 2.49 41.79
CA ILE A 447 -24.14 3.26 42.80
C ILE A 447 -23.23 3.72 43.93
N HIS A 448 -22.30 2.86 44.38
CA HIS A 448 -21.33 3.20 45.41
C HIS A 448 -20.38 4.31 44.96
N VAL A 449 -19.81 4.23 43.75
CA VAL A 449 -18.93 5.29 43.23
C VAL A 449 -19.69 6.61 43.03
N LEU A 450 -20.95 6.56 42.60
CA LEU A 450 -21.80 7.75 42.54
C LEU A 450 -22.03 8.33 43.93
N GLN A 451 -22.28 7.50 44.95
CA GLN A 451 -22.41 7.94 46.34
C GLN A 451 -21.13 8.62 46.83
N MET A 452 -19.96 8.02 46.60
CA MET A 452 -18.67 8.62 46.94
C MET A 452 -18.49 10.00 46.29
N ILE A 453 -18.95 10.20 45.04
CA ILE A 453 -18.87 11.50 44.36
C ILE A 453 -19.82 12.53 45.00
N ILE A 454 -20.99 12.09 45.48
CA ILE A 454 -21.95 12.95 46.17
C ILE A 454 -21.38 13.40 47.52
N ASP A 455 -20.69 12.49 48.21
CA ASP A 455 -20.08 12.74 49.52
C ASP A 455 -18.79 13.58 49.41
N ASP A 456 -18.00 13.42 48.34
CA ASP A 456 -16.78 14.19 48.03
C ASP A 456 -17.10 15.62 47.50
N ASN A 457 -17.32 16.58 48.41
CA ASN A 457 -17.51 18.03 48.20
C ASN A 457 -18.71 18.47 47.30
N PRO A 458 -19.56 19.44 47.76
CA PRO A 458 -20.73 19.90 47.02
C PRO A 458 -20.37 20.86 45.86
N ASN A 459 -19.88 20.31 44.74
CA ASN A 459 -19.72 21.01 43.47
C ASN A 459 -20.77 20.55 42.45
N ASP A 460 -20.83 21.16 41.26
CA ASP A 460 -21.78 20.79 40.19
C ASP A 460 -21.73 19.28 39.84
N SER A 461 -20.54 18.66 39.92
CA SER A 461 -20.36 17.22 39.72
C SER A 461 -21.09 16.34 40.76
N ALA A 462 -21.34 16.84 41.97
CA ALA A 462 -22.07 16.12 43.02
C ALA A 462 -23.59 16.20 42.79
N GLY A 463 -24.08 17.36 42.32
CA GLY A 463 -25.47 17.54 41.91
C GLY A 463 -25.87 16.63 40.74
N GLU A 464 -25.01 16.52 39.73
CA GLU A 464 -25.21 15.62 38.60
C GLU A 464 -25.12 14.14 39.01
N ALA A 465 -24.16 13.76 39.85
CA ALA A 465 -24.05 12.39 40.36
C ALA A 465 -25.28 11.97 41.19
N ASN A 466 -25.80 12.85 42.05
CA ASN A 466 -27.04 12.62 42.81
C ASN A 466 -28.25 12.45 41.89
N LYS A 467 -28.36 13.26 40.83
CA LYS A 467 -29.44 13.10 39.83
C LYS A 467 -29.36 11.73 39.15
N ILE A 468 -28.17 11.33 38.69
CA ILE A 468 -27.93 10.05 38.02
C ILE A 468 -28.26 8.88 38.95
N GLN A 469 -27.78 8.92 40.19
CA GLN A 469 -28.01 7.86 41.17
C GLN A 469 -29.51 7.69 41.49
N ARG A 470 -30.24 8.80 41.70
CA ARG A 470 -31.69 8.76 41.92
C ARG A 470 -32.44 8.14 40.75
N GLU A 471 -32.03 8.45 39.53
CA GLU A 471 -32.64 7.90 38.32
C GLU A 471 -32.35 6.41 38.18
N MET A 472 -31.11 5.97 38.43
CA MET A 472 -30.74 4.55 38.42
C MET A 472 -31.50 3.70 39.43
N LEU A 473 -31.86 4.28 40.59
CA LEU A 473 -32.62 3.64 41.66
C LEU A 473 -34.15 3.69 41.45
N THR A 474 -34.61 3.86 40.21
CA THR A 474 -36.03 3.76 39.86
C THR A 474 -36.34 2.48 39.12
N PHE A 475 -37.52 1.90 39.37
CA PHE A 475 -38.03 0.78 38.58
C PHE A 475 -38.06 1.11 37.09
N GLN A 476 -38.39 2.35 36.72
CA GLN A 476 -38.43 2.80 35.34
C GLN A 476 -37.06 2.65 34.65
N PHE A 477 -35.97 3.09 35.29
CA PHE A 477 -34.62 2.92 34.72
C PHE A 477 -34.24 1.44 34.58
N VAL A 478 -34.50 0.62 35.60
CA VAL A 478 -34.20 -0.82 35.56
C VAL A 478 -35.02 -1.50 34.47
N PHE A 479 -36.30 -1.18 34.32
CA PHE A 479 -37.15 -1.71 33.26
C PHE A 479 -36.59 -1.38 31.87
N HIS A 480 -36.18 -0.13 31.62
CA HIS A 480 -35.54 0.24 30.35
C HIS A 480 -34.22 -0.48 30.13
N LEU A 481 -33.41 -0.64 31.18
CA LEU A 481 -32.12 -1.34 31.14
C LEU A 481 -32.30 -2.79 30.69
N PHE A 482 -33.26 -3.51 31.27
CA PHE A 482 -33.54 -4.92 30.93
C PHE A 482 -34.28 -5.07 29.60
N LEU A 483 -35.21 -4.16 29.26
CA LEU A 483 -35.87 -4.14 27.95
C LEU A 483 -34.84 -3.99 26.83
N MET A 484 -33.96 -2.98 26.94
CA MET A 484 -32.93 -2.74 25.94
C MET A 484 -31.85 -3.84 25.96
N LYS A 485 -31.53 -4.44 27.11
CA LYS A 485 -30.68 -5.64 27.18
C LYS A 485 -31.28 -6.79 26.37
N ALA A 486 -32.57 -7.09 26.52
CA ALA A 486 -33.24 -8.17 25.81
C ALA A 486 -33.27 -7.92 24.29
N ILE A 487 -33.67 -6.71 23.87
CA ILE A 487 -33.76 -6.35 22.45
C ILE A 487 -32.38 -6.28 21.79
N LEU A 488 -31.43 -5.58 22.43
CA LEU A 488 -30.07 -5.45 21.89
C LEU A 488 -29.29 -6.76 21.98
N GLY A 489 -29.61 -7.64 22.91
CA GLY A 489 -29.02 -8.99 22.98
C GLY A 489 -29.41 -9.82 21.76
N LEU A 490 -30.71 -9.91 21.44
CA LEU A 490 -31.21 -10.63 20.26
C LEU A 490 -30.61 -10.08 18.95
N THR A 491 -30.51 -8.76 18.84
CA THR A 491 -29.98 -8.11 17.63
C THR A 491 -28.46 -8.14 17.57
N ASN A 492 -27.74 -8.17 18.71
CA ASN A 492 -26.28 -8.26 18.74
C ASN A 492 -25.76 -9.57 18.14
N ASP A 493 -26.48 -10.69 18.24
CA ASP A 493 -26.04 -11.93 17.62
C ASP A 493 -26.14 -11.84 16.08
N VAL A 494 -27.21 -11.22 15.58
CA VAL A 494 -27.35 -10.88 14.15
C VAL A 494 -26.26 -9.90 13.72
N SER A 495 -25.89 -8.94 14.57
CA SER A 495 -24.77 -8.03 14.31
C SER A 495 -23.48 -8.74 14.06
N GLN A 496 -23.08 -9.55 15.02
CA GLN A 496 -21.78 -10.20 15.01
C GLN A 496 -21.73 -11.16 13.83
N ALA A 497 -22.87 -11.79 13.51
CA ALA A 497 -23.03 -12.61 12.34
C ALA A 497 -22.85 -11.83 11.02
N LEU A 498 -23.54 -10.71 10.85
CA LEU A 498 -23.41 -9.87 9.64
C LEU A 498 -22.01 -9.28 9.48
N GLN A 499 -21.22 -9.21 10.55
CA GLN A 499 -19.87 -8.63 10.55
C GLN A 499 -18.74 -9.66 10.39
N LYS A 500 -19.03 -10.97 10.42
CA LYS A 500 -18.01 -12.02 10.26
C LYS A 500 -17.55 -12.10 8.80
N LYS A 501 -16.22 -12.16 8.62
CA LYS A 501 -15.57 -12.24 7.30
C LYS A 501 -15.98 -13.48 6.49
N ASP A 502 -16.24 -14.57 7.19
CA ASP A 502 -16.50 -15.90 6.60
C ASP A 502 -17.99 -16.28 6.62
N GLN A 503 -18.89 -15.34 6.96
CA GLN A 503 -20.30 -15.67 7.06
C GLN A 503 -20.96 -15.70 5.69
N GLU A 504 -21.57 -16.84 5.35
CA GLU A 504 -22.44 -16.96 4.19
C GLU A 504 -23.67 -16.05 4.34
N ILE A 505 -24.04 -15.38 3.26
CA ILE A 505 -25.27 -14.59 3.14
C ILE A 505 -26.49 -15.40 3.59
N VAL A 506 -26.50 -16.70 3.32
CA VAL A 506 -27.60 -17.63 3.69
C VAL A 506 -27.77 -17.71 5.20
N ASN A 507 -26.68 -17.92 5.93
CA ASN A 507 -26.69 -18.01 7.39
C ASN A 507 -27.06 -16.67 8.02
N ALA A 508 -26.62 -15.55 7.42
CA ALA A 508 -27.05 -14.22 7.85
C ALA A 508 -28.57 -14.02 7.70
N MET A 509 -29.16 -14.42 6.57
CA MET A 509 -30.61 -14.30 6.35
C MET A 509 -31.43 -15.21 7.28
N ALA A 510 -30.95 -16.43 7.55
CA ALA A 510 -31.57 -17.32 8.52
C ALA A 510 -31.58 -16.72 9.94
N LEU A 511 -30.48 -16.07 10.34
CA LEU A 511 -30.39 -15.37 11.63
C LEU A 511 -31.30 -14.14 11.70
N VAL A 512 -31.40 -13.35 10.62
CA VAL A 512 -32.36 -12.24 10.55
C VAL A 512 -33.79 -12.75 10.73
N LYS A 513 -34.16 -13.83 10.03
CA LYS A 513 -35.48 -14.47 10.17
C LYS A 513 -35.73 -14.94 11.61
N SER A 514 -34.78 -15.69 12.19
CA SER A 514 -34.90 -16.17 13.57
C SER A 514 -35.00 -15.02 14.58
N CYS A 515 -34.29 -13.92 14.37
CA CYS A 515 -34.39 -12.73 15.21
C CYS A 515 -35.77 -12.08 15.12
N LYS A 516 -36.33 -11.93 13.91
CA LYS A 516 -37.70 -11.43 13.71
C LYS A 516 -38.73 -12.31 14.42
N GLU A 517 -38.64 -13.63 14.25
CA GLU A 517 -39.51 -14.61 14.91
C GLU A 517 -39.42 -14.50 16.44
N LYS A 518 -38.20 -14.36 16.99
CA LYS A 518 -38.00 -14.22 18.43
C LYS A 518 -38.52 -12.89 18.97
N LEU A 519 -38.37 -11.79 18.23
CA LEU A 519 -38.94 -10.48 18.57
C LEU A 519 -40.47 -10.51 18.54
N HIS A 520 -41.09 -11.14 17.54
CA HIS A 520 -42.54 -11.37 17.52
C HIS A 520 -43.01 -12.22 18.71
N TRP A 521 -42.27 -13.29 19.05
CA TRP A 521 -42.59 -14.11 20.21
C TRP A 521 -42.48 -13.30 21.52
N MET A 522 -41.41 -12.51 21.67
CA MET A 522 -41.19 -11.63 22.82
C MET A 522 -42.30 -10.60 22.94
N ARG A 523 -42.70 -9.96 21.84
CA ARG A 523 -43.81 -9.01 21.80
C ARG A 523 -45.11 -9.59 22.37
N ASN A 524 -45.43 -10.84 22.00
CA ASN A 524 -46.70 -11.46 22.33
C ASN A 524 -46.70 -12.13 23.72
N ASN A 525 -45.56 -12.70 24.15
CA ASN A 525 -45.48 -13.57 25.33
C ASN A 525 -44.44 -13.15 26.37
N GLY A 526 -43.51 -12.25 26.03
CA GLY A 526 -42.32 -11.97 26.84
C GLY A 526 -42.48 -10.91 27.93
N PHE A 527 -43.61 -10.19 27.98
CA PHE A 527 -43.79 -9.08 28.91
C PHE A 527 -43.73 -9.50 30.38
N ASP A 528 -44.51 -10.51 30.77
CA ASP A 528 -44.60 -10.92 32.18
C ASP A 528 -43.26 -11.50 32.69
N ALA A 529 -42.54 -12.26 31.85
CA ALA A 529 -41.20 -12.76 32.17
C ALA A 529 -40.16 -11.64 32.33
N LEU A 530 -40.22 -10.59 31.50
CA LEU A 530 -39.35 -9.42 31.65
C LEU A 530 -39.63 -8.68 32.97
N VAL A 531 -40.91 -8.51 33.32
CA VAL A 531 -41.32 -7.86 34.57
C VAL A 531 -40.83 -8.66 35.78
N GLU A 532 -40.89 -10.00 35.73
CA GLU A 532 -40.35 -10.88 36.77
C GLU A 532 -38.84 -10.70 36.93
N GLU A 533 -38.07 -10.74 35.83
CA GLU A 533 -36.61 -10.52 35.84
C GLU A 533 -36.25 -9.14 36.42
N VAL A 534 -36.97 -8.09 36.01
CA VAL A 534 -36.79 -6.73 36.52
C VAL A 534 -37.13 -6.63 38.00
N SER A 535 -38.22 -7.27 38.45
CA SER A 535 -38.64 -7.23 39.85
C SER A 535 -37.62 -7.91 40.75
N LEU A 536 -37.12 -9.09 40.36
CA LEU A 536 -36.05 -9.78 41.09
C LEU A 536 -34.78 -8.93 41.20
N PHE A 537 -34.42 -8.22 40.13
CA PHE A 537 -33.28 -7.30 40.17
C PHE A 537 -33.54 -6.11 41.11
N CYS A 538 -34.73 -5.52 41.04
CA CYS A 538 -35.13 -4.43 41.94
C CYS A 538 -35.12 -4.87 43.41
N ASP A 539 -35.66 -6.05 43.72
CA ASP A 539 -35.67 -6.62 45.08
C ASP A 539 -34.23 -6.80 45.62
N LYS A 540 -33.33 -7.33 44.78
CA LYS A 540 -31.91 -7.50 45.10
C LYS A 540 -31.21 -6.18 45.44
N HIS A 541 -31.61 -5.09 44.80
CA HIS A 541 -31.01 -3.76 44.96
C HIS A 541 -31.86 -2.80 45.79
N HIS A 542 -32.90 -3.28 46.48
CA HIS A 542 -33.83 -2.51 47.30
C HIS A 542 -34.48 -1.32 46.56
N ILE A 543 -34.88 -1.55 45.30
CA ILE A 543 -35.60 -0.58 44.48
C ILE A 543 -37.10 -0.90 44.54
N ASP A 544 -37.93 0.12 44.80
CA ASP A 544 -39.38 -0.05 44.91
C ASP A 544 -40.01 -0.50 43.58
N VAL A 545 -40.72 -1.63 43.60
CA VAL A 545 -41.47 -2.17 42.46
C VAL A 545 -42.90 -1.63 42.49
N PRO A 546 -43.37 -0.92 41.44
CA PRO A 546 -44.72 -0.37 41.42
C PRO A 546 -45.77 -1.47 41.20
N THR A 547 -46.93 -1.32 41.84
CA THR A 547 -48.08 -2.19 41.60
C THR A 547 -48.58 -2.01 40.17
N MET A 548 -48.63 -3.09 39.39
CA MET A 548 -48.95 -3.01 37.96
C MET A 548 -50.38 -2.51 37.66
N ASP A 549 -51.32 -2.72 38.56
CA ASP A 549 -52.73 -2.30 38.40
C ASP A 549 -53.01 -0.87 38.89
N GLU A 550 -52.03 -0.22 39.55
CA GLU A 550 -52.19 1.16 40.00
C GLU A 550 -52.09 2.17 38.86
N ALA A 551 -52.67 3.35 39.09
CA ALA A 551 -52.59 4.46 38.17
C ALA A 551 -51.14 4.91 37.97
N PHE A 552 -50.69 4.92 36.72
CA PHE A 552 -49.40 5.47 36.33
C PHE A 552 -49.39 6.98 36.51
N VAL A 553 -48.41 7.49 37.25
CA VAL A 553 -48.24 8.92 37.52
C VAL A 553 -46.90 9.37 36.98
N LEU A 554 -46.93 10.27 36.00
CA LEU A 554 -45.73 10.93 35.50
C LEU A 554 -45.12 11.83 36.60
N PRO A 555 -43.83 11.68 36.93
CA PRO A 555 -43.16 12.54 37.88
C PRO A 555 -43.28 14.03 37.48
N GLY A 556 -43.77 14.87 38.40
CA GLY A 556 -43.86 16.33 38.21
C GLY A 556 -45.10 16.87 37.49
N ARG A 557 -46.08 16.03 37.10
CA ARG A 557 -47.37 16.50 36.53
C ARG A 557 -48.54 16.33 37.51
N SER A 558 -49.44 17.31 37.52
CA SER A 558 -50.66 17.28 38.34
C SER A 558 -51.63 16.20 37.87
N ARG A 559 -52.20 15.44 38.83
CA ARG A 559 -53.21 14.39 38.60
C ARG A 559 -54.54 14.90 38.01
N ARG A 560 -54.73 16.22 37.90
CA ARG A 560 -56.07 16.80 37.69
C ARG A 560 -56.70 16.56 36.30
N ASN A 561 -55.95 16.20 35.25
CA ASN A 561 -56.49 16.13 33.88
C ASN A 561 -55.89 15.01 32.97
N ALA A 562 -55.23 13.99 33.51
CA ALA A 562 -54.66 12.90 32.70
C ALA A 562 -55.58 11.66 32.68
N PRO A 563 -55.73 10.95 31.54
CA PRO A 563 -56.42 9.66 31.53
C PRO A 563 -55.74 8.70 32.51
N ILE A 564 -56.52 8.07 33.38
CA ILE A 564 -56.01 7.08 34.36
C ILE A 564 -55.57 5.85 33.57
N LYS A 565 -54.29 5.78 33.23
CA LYS A 565 -53.64 4.59 32.66
C LYS A 565 -53.00 3.81 33.79
N THR A 566 -53.00 2.47 33.71
CA THR A 566 -52.32 1.65 34.71
C THR A 566 -50.81 1.56 34.41
N ASN A 567 -50.01 1.25 35.43
CA ASN A 567 -48.58 0.95 35.25
C ASN A 567 -48.38 -0.17 34.21
N ARG A 568 -49.23 -1.21 34.24
CA ARG A 568 -49.23 -2.30 33.25
C ARG A 568 -49.44 -1.78 31.84
N HIS A 569 -50.36 -0.84 31.63
CA HIS A 569 -50.59 -0.26 30.31
C HIS A 569 -49.39 0.54 29.82
N HIS A 570 -48.81 1.39 30.66
CA HIS A 570 -47.63 2.18 30.32
C HIS A 570 -46.44 1.28 29.93
N TYR A 571 -46.03 0.38 30.81
CA TYR A 571 -44.87 -0.49 30.55
C TYR A 571 -45.11 -1.50 29.43
N ARG A 572 -46.32 -2.07 29.30
CA ARG A 572 -46.61 -3.08 28.27
C ARG A 572 -46.85 -2.46 26.90
N VAL A 573 -47.70 -1.44 26.80
CA VAL A 573 -48.18 -0.93 25.52
C VAL A 573 -47.30 0.19 25.01
N GLU A 574 -47.08 1.23 25.83
CA GLU A 574 -46.38 2.45 25.42
C GLU A 574 -44.86 2.27 25.33
N LEU A 575 -44.32 1.30 26.07
CA LEU A 575 -42.89 0.98 26.07
C LEU A 575 -42.61 -0.37 25.39
N PHE A 576 -42.99 -1.48 26.02
CA PHE A 576 -42.57 -2.82 25.56
C PHE A 576 -43.02 -3.13 24.13
N ILE A 577 -44.33 -3.04 23.85
CA ILE A 577 -44.86 -3.29 22.50
C ILE A 577 -44.36 -2.25 21.50
N TYR A 578 -44.46 -0.95 21.85
CA TYR A 578 -44.04 0.14 20.96
C TYR A 578 -42.58 -0.01 20.51
N VAL A 579 -41.65 -0.22 21.45
CA VAL A 579 -40.22 -0.32 21.12
C VAL A 579 -39.97 -1.56 20.26
N ILE A 580 -40.58 -2.71 20.55
CA ILE A 580 -40.41 -3.93 19.74
C ILE A 580 -41.01 -3.75 18.34
N ASP A 581 -42.18 -3.13 18.20
CA ASP A 581 -42.83 -2.88 16.91
C ASP A 581 -41.99 -1.95 16.03
N GLU A 582 -41.39 -0.93 16.62
CA GLU A 582 -40.44 -0.05 15.94
C GLU A 582 -39.18 -0.82 15.49
N GLN A 583 -38.66 -1.75 16.30
CA GLN A 583 -37.54 -2.62 15.87
C GLN A 583 -37.94 -3.55 14.72
N LEU A 584 -39.11 -4.18 14.79
CA LEU A 584 -39.61 -5.08 13.76
C LEU A 584 -39.83 -4.34 12.44
N THR A 585 -40.45 -3.16 12.49
CA THR A 585 -40.67 -2.30 11.32
C THR A 585 -39.35 -1.95 10.66
N GLU A 586 -38.33 -1.56 11.44
CA GLU A 586 -37.00 -1.25 10.90
C GLU A 586 -36.33 -2.48 10.26
N LEU A 587 -36.49 -3.67 10.85
CA LEU A 587 -35.97 -4.90 10.27
C LEU A 587 -36.75 -5.33 9.02
N ASP A 588 -38.04 -5.03 8.93
CA ASP A 588 -38.87 -5.32 7.75
C ASP A 588 -38.59 -4.35 6.61
N ASP A 589 -38.49 -3.05 6.86
CA ASP A 589 -38.13 -2.06 5.85
C ASP A 589 -36.76 -2.38 5.21
N ARG A 590 -35.81 -2.86 6.01
CA ARG A 590 -34.45 -3.21 5.56
C ARG A 590 -34.38 -4.57 4.87
N PHE A 591 -35.06 -5.57 5.41
CA PHE A 591 -34.99 -6.96 4.93
C PHE A 591 -36.36 -7.44 4.41
N ASN A 592 -37.03 -6.63 3.60
CA ASN A 592 -38.23 -7.06 2.89
C ASN A 592 -37.86 -7.96 1.69
N GLU A 593 -38.83 -8.72 1.17
CA GLU A 593 -38.61 -9.68 0.09
C GLU A 593 -38.05 -9.04 -1.19
N VAL A 594 -38.43 -7.80 -1.49
CA VAL A 594 -37.94 -7.07 -2.67
C VAL A 594 -36.47 -6.66 -2.49
N ASN A 595 -36.11 -6.15 -1.32
CA ASN A 595 -34.75 -5.72 -0.97
C ASN A 595 -33.82 -6.90 -0.74
N THR A 596 -34.36 -8.10 -0.49
CA THR A 596 -33.61 -9.33 -0.23
C THR A 596 -33.65 -10.33 -1.39
N GLU A 597 -34.35 -10.02 -2.50
CA GLU A 597 -34.47 -10.90 -3.68
C GLU A 597 -33.09 -11.37 -4.16
N LEU A 598 -32.11 -10.46 -4.24
CA LEU A 598 -30.72 -10.78 -4.59
C LEU A 598 -30.11 -11.81 -3.63
N LEU A 599 -30.27 -11.61 -2.31
CA LEU A 599 -29.72 -12.48 -1.27
C LEU A 599 -30.41 -13.86 -1.26
N ILE A 600 -31.72 -13.89 -1.50
CA ILE A 600 -32.50 -15.12 -1.64
C ILE A 600 -32.01 -15.93 -2.84
N CYS A 601 -31.77 -15.27 -3.99
CA CYS A 601 -31.26 -15.94 -5.16
C CYS A 601 -29.81 -16.44 -4.97
N LEU A 602 -28.97 -15.66 -4.28
CA LEU A 602 -27.61 -16.07 -3.91
C LEU A 602 -27.60 -17.29 -2.98
N ALA A 603 -28.59 -17.41 -2.09
CA ALA A 603 -28.70 -18.53 -1.18
C ALA A 603 -28.90 -19.88 -1.88
N CYS A 604 -29.44 -19.87 -3.10
CA CYS A 604 -29.61 -21.06 -3.92
C CYS A 604 -28.29 -21.65 -4.45
N LEU A 605 -27.16 -20.96 -4.27
CA LEU A 605 -25.81 -21.47 -4.57
C LEU A 605 -25.19 -22.25 -3.40
N SER A 606 -25.82 -22.26 -2.22
CA SER A 606 -25.24 -22.89 -1.03
C SER A 606 -25.11 -24.41 -1.21
N PRO A 607 -23.94 -24.99 -0.91
CA PRO A 607 -23.74 -26.44 -0.97
C PRO A 607 -24.29 -27.17 0.27
N ASN A 608 -24.74 -26.44 1.30
CA ASN A 608 -25.20 -27.04 2.56
C ASN A 608 -26.34 -28.03 2.34
N ASP A 609 -26.37 -29.06 3.20
CA ASP A 609 -27.36 -30.14 3.17
C ASP A 609 -27.51 -30.79 1.78
N SER A 610 -26.40 -30.98 1.06
CA SER A 610 -26.41 -31.53 -0.32
C SER A 610 -27.18 -30.67 -1.32
N PHE A 611 -26.97 -29.35 -1.28
CA PHE A 611 -27.58 -28.37 -2.19
C PHE A 611 -29.11 -28.26 -2.08
N VAL A 612 -29.69 -28.50 -0.90
CA VAL A 612 -31.16 -28.43 -0.67
C VAL A 612 -31.75 -27.07 -1.03
N ALA A 613 -30.98 -25.99 -0.91
CA ALA A 613 -31.42 -24.64 -1.24
C ALA A 613 -31.50 -24.36 -2.76
N PHE A 614 -31.03 -25.28 -3.60
CA PHE A 614 -30.97 -25.09 -5.06
C PHE A 614 -32.35 -24.83 -5.66
N ASP A 615 -32.44 -23.76 -6.44
CA ASP A 615 -33.64 -23.36 -7.16
C ASP A 615 -33.23 -22.74 -8.51
N LYS A 616 -33.47 -23.50 -9.59
CA LYS A 616 -33.08 -23.11 -10.95
C LYS A 616 -33.65 -21.75 -11.35
N GLN A 617 -34.93 -21.47 -11.04
CA GLN A 617 -35.58 -20.22 -11.45
C GLN A 617 -34.99 -19.02 -10.73
N LYS A 618 -34.67 -19.16 -9.44
CA LYS A 618 -34.00 -18.10 -8.67
C LYS A 618 -32.57 -17.85 -9.15
N LEU A 619 -31.83 -18.88 -9.56
CA LEU A 619 -30.48 -18.70 -10.13
C LEU A 619 -30.49 -18.03 -11.50
N LEU A 620 -31.49 -18.29 -12.33
CA LEU A 620 -31.71 -17.53 -13.57
C LEU A 620 -32.08 -16.08 -13.27
N ARG A 621 -32.93 -15.88 -12.26
CA ARG A 621 -33.28 -14.54 -11.78
C ARG A 621 -32.05 -13.79 -11.27
N LEU A 622 -31.12 -14.48 -10.59
CA LEU A 622 -29.83 -13.92 -10.18
C LEU A 622 -29.04 -13.39 -11.37
N ALA A 623 -28.93 -14.19 -12.43
CA ALA A 623 -28.21 -13.80 -13.65
C ALA A 623 -28.84 -12.57 -14.33
N GLN A 624 -30.17 -12.42 -14.27
CA GLN A 624 -30.88 -11.27 -14.83
C GLN A 624 -30.55 -9.94 -14.12
N PHE A 625 -30.06 -9.95 -12.87
CA PHE A 625 -29.56 -8.74 -12.21
C PHE A 625 -28.25 -8.22 -12.84
N TYR A 626 -27.57 -9.03 -13.66
CA TYR A 626 -26.30 -8.71 -14.30
C TYR A 626 -26.42 -8.71 -15.85
N PRO A 627 -27.25 -7.84 -16.45
CA PRO A 627 -27.51 -7.84 -17.90
C PRO A 627 -26.29 -7.49 -18.76
N GLN A 628 -25.23 -6.93 -18.16
CA GLN A 628 -23.95 -6.67 -18.84
C GLN A 628 -22.99 -7.87 -18.81
N ASP A 629 -23.22 -8.82 -17.89
CA ASP A 629 -22.39 -10.02 -17.73
C ASP A 629 -23.05 -11.27 -18.32
N PHE A 630 -24.38 -11.26 -18.48
CA PHE A 630 -25.15 -12.32 -19.13
C PHE A 630 -25.98 -11.75 -20.29
N SER A 631 -25.64 -12.13 -21.52
CA SER A 631 -26.49 -11.90 -22.68
C SER A 631 -27.70 -12.83 -22.67
N TYR A 632 -28.68 -12.59 -23.54
CA TYR A 632 -29.83 -13.50 -23.71
C TYR A 632 -29.39 -14.93 -24.06
N GLY A 633 -28.36 -15.07 -24.91
CA GLY A 633 -27.80 -16.39 -25.24
C GLY A 633 -27.12 -17.07 -24.04
N ASP A 634 -26.42 -16.29 -23.20
CA ASP A 634 -25.78 -16.82 -21.99
C ASP A 634 -26.81 -17.30 -20.96
N LEU A 635 -27.96 -16.63 -20.85
CA LEU A 635 -29.05 -17.05 -19.97
C LEU A 635 -29.65 -18.40 -20.40
N LEU A 636 -29.80 -18.64 -21.70
CA LEU A 636 -30.25 -19.94 -22.22
C LEU A 636 -29.21 -21.03 -21.93
N ALA A 637 -27.93 -20.73 -22.16
CA ALA A 637 -26.86 -21.69 -21.87
C ALA A 637 -26.72 -21.98 -20.36
N LEU A 638 -26.95 -20.98 -19.50
CA LEU A 638 -27.00 -21.14 -18.05
C LEU A 638 -28.18 -22.03 -17.62
N ASP A 639 -29.35 -21.85 -18.22
CA ASP A 639 -30.55 -22.67 -17.96
C ASP A 639 -30.27 -24.16 -18.17
N ASP A 640 -29.60 -24.49 -19.28
CA ASP A 640 -29.17 -25.85 -19.61
C ASP A 640 -28.06 -26.35 -18.66
N GLN A 641 -27.08 -25.50 -18.33
CA GLN A 641 -25.97 -25.89 -17.44
C GLN A 641 -26.43 -26.19 -16.01
N LEU A 642 -27.42 -25.45 -15.48
CA LEU A 642 -27.86 -25.56 -14.09
C LEU A 642 -28.42 -26.95 -13.75
N GLU A 643 -29.14 -27.60 -14.67
CA GLU A 643 -29.71 -28.94 -14.45
C GLU A 643 -28.61 -30.00 -14.37
N LEU A 644 -27.65 -29.96 -15.30
CA LEU A 644 -26.52 -30.89 -15.28
C LEU A 644 -25.59 -30.63 -14.09
N TYR A 645 -25.38 -29.35 -13.76
CA TYR A 645 -24.56 -28.92 -12.64
C TYR A 645 -25.06 -29.52 -11.32
N VAL A 646 -26.34 -29.30 -10.96
CA VAL A 646 -26.87 -29.76 -9.68
C VAL A 646 -26.82 -31.28 -9.56
N HIS A 647 -27.14 -32.00 -10.65
CA HIS A 647 -27.05 -33.45 -10.66
C HIS A 647 -25.62 -33.94 -10.41
N TYR A 648 -24.63 -33.32 -11.06
CA TYR A 648 -23.23 -33.68 -10.91
C TYR A 648 -22.70 -33.39 -9.50
N VAL A 649 -22.90 -32.18 -8.98
CA VAL A 649 -22.35 -31.78 -7.66
C VAL A 649 -23.03 -32.52 -6.52
N SER A 650 -24.34 -32.80 -6.60
CA SER A 650 -25.05 -33.58 -5.57
C SER A 650 -24.69 -35.07 -5.59
N SER A 651 -24.23 -35.61 -6.72
CA SER A 651 -23.89 -37.04 -6.85
C SER A 651 -22.40 -37.35 -6.63
N SER A 652 -21.55 -36.32 -6.62
CA SER A 652 -20.10 -36.49 -6.52
C SER A 652 -19.61 -36.41 -5.08
N SER A 653 -18.82 -37.39 -4.66
CA SER A 653 -18.14 -37.38 -3.34
C SER A 653 -17.14 -36.23 -3.20
N ASP A 654 -16.69 -35.62 -4.30
CA ASP A 654 -15.79 -34.46 -4.24
C ASP A 654 -16.49 -33.22 -3.64
N PHE A 655 -17.82 -33.19 -3.59
CA PHE A 655 -18.60 -32.02 -3.14
C PHE A 655 -19.42 -32.29 -1.87
N SER A 656 -19.22 -33.41 -1.18
CA SER A 656 -20.05 -33.82 -0.03
C SER A 656 -19.79 -33.03 1.26
N ASP A 657 -18.55 -32.55 1.47
CA ASP A 657 -18.11 -31.91 2.72
C ASP A 657 -17.79 -30.42 2.50
N LEU A 658 -18.73 -29.66 1.93
CA LEU A 658 -18.59 -28.22 1.70
C LEU A 658 -19.45 -27.43 2.69
N HIS A 659 -18.86 -26.44 3.35
CA HIS A 659 -19.52 -25.59 4.35
C HIS A 659 -19.83 -24.18 3.85
N GLY A 660 -19.64 -23.94 2.54
CA GLY A 660 -19.57 -22.59 2.01
C GLY A 660 -19.61 -22.47 0.48
N ILE A 661 -20.22 -21.41 -0.06
CA ILE A 661 -20.04 -20.99 -1.46
C ILE A 661 -18.55 -20.76 -1.77
N GLY A 662 -17.78 -20.29 -0.79
CA GLY A 662 -16.33 -20.11 -0.93
C GLY A 662 -15.58 -21.43 -1.11
N ASP A 663 -15.98 -22.48 -0.40
CA ASP A 663 -15.38 -23.81 -0.54
C ASP A 663 -15.83 -24.49 -1.84
N LEU A 664 -17.09 -24.29 -2.23
CA LEU A 664 -17.60 -24.67 -3.54
C LEU A 664 -16.77 -24.06 -4.67
N ALA A 665 -16.46 -22.75 -4.61
CA ALA A 665 -15.64 -22.10 -5.63
C ALA A 665 -14.25 -22.71 -5.74
N LYS A 666 -13.55 -22.88 -4.61
CA LYS A 666 -12.23 -23.55 -4.57
C LYS A 666 -12.33 -24.96 -5.15
N LYS A 667 -13.34 -25.73 -4.75
CA LYS A 667 -13.50 -27.12 -5.20
C LYS A 667 -13.81 -27.23 -6.69
N MET A 668 -14.60 -26.32 -7.24
CA MET A 668 -14.84 -26.22 -8.68
C MET A 668 -13.57 -25.86 -9.47
N VAL A 669 -12.64 -25.11 -8.86
CA VAL A 669 -11.33 -24.85 -9.47
C VAL A 669 -10.43 -26.09 -9.43
N GLU A 670 -10.30 -26.72 -8.27
CA GLU A 670 -9.51 -27.94 -8.06
C GLU A 670 -9.91 -29.07 -9.02
N THR A 671 -11.21 -29.32 -9.14
CA THR A 671 -11.81 -30.35 -10.01
C THR A 671 -11.89 -29.93 -11.49
N ARG A 672 -11.48 -28.69 -11.82
CA ARG A 672 -11.60 -28.05 -13.14
C ARG A 672 -13.05 -27.87 -13.64
N MET A 673 -14.04 -28.09 -12.80
CA MET A 673 -15.47 -27.95 -13.14
C MET A 673 -15.88 -26.50 -13.43
N HIS A 674 -15.14 -25.51 -12.94
CA HIS A 674 -15.32 -24.09 -13.33
C HIS A 674 -15.25 -23.86 -14.85
N ARG A 675 -14.62 -24.76 -15.63
CA ARG A 675 -14.56 -24.67 -17.10
C ARG A 675 -15.77 -25.31 -17.77
N ALA A 676 -16.28 -26.40 -17.21
CA ALA A 676 -17.44 -27.13 -17.72
C ALA A 676 -18.75 -26.39 -17.40
N PHE A 677 -18.83 -25.81 -16.20
CA PHE A 677 -19.95 -25.02 -15.71
C PHE A 677 -19.55 -23.55 -15.58
N ASN A 678 -19.06 -22.96 -16.66
CA ASN A 678 -18.52 -21.60 -16.69
C ASN A 678 -19.54 -20.52 -16.29
N TYR A 679 -20.80 -20.66 -16.69
CA TYR A 679 -21.85 -19.69 -16.33
C TYR A 679 -22.27 -19.82 -14.86
N VAL A 680 -22.33 -21.05 -14.34
CA VAL A 680 -22.57 -21.29 -12.92
C VAL A 680 -21.41 -20.75 -12.08
N TYR A 681 -20.16 -20.98 -12.50
CA TYR A 681 -18.98 -20.46 -11.83
C TYR A 681 -18.90 -18.92 -11.88
N LEU A 682 -19.39 -18.30 -12.96
CA LEU A 682 -19.55 -16.85 -13.04
C LEU A 682 -20.55 -16.33 -11.99
N LEU A 683 -21.71 -16.99 -11.81
CA LEU A 683 -22.66 -16.64 -10.74
C LEU A 683 -22.02 -16.77 -9.34
N ILE A 684 -21.29 -17.85 -9.10
CA ILE A 684 -20.57 -18.08 -7.84
C ILE A 684 -19.51 -16.98 -7.63
N THR A 685 -18.80 -16.58 -8.68
CA THR A 685 -17.81 -15.49 -8.61
C THR A 685 -18.48 -14.17 -8.27
N LEU A 686 -19.59 -13.82 -8.93
CA LEU A 686 -20.35 -12.61 -8.65
C LEU A 686 -20.89 -12.61 -7.20
N ALA A 687 -21.36 -13.76 -6.72
CA ALA A 687 -21.80 -13.95 -5.34
C ALA A 687 -20.69 -13.66 -4.33
N LEU A 688 -19.50 -14.22 -4.55
CA LEU A 688 -18.38 -14.12 -3.62
C LEU A 688 -17.71 -12.74 -3.61
N VAL A 689 -17.78 -12.03 -4.73
CA VAL A 689 -17.30 -10.65 -4.87
C VAL A 689 -18.14 -9.68 -4.04
N LEU A 690 -19.42 -9.97 -3.79
CA LEU A 690 -20.27 -9.06 -3.02
C LEU A 690 -19.78 -8.94 -1.56
N PRO A 691 -19.60 -7.72 -1.05
CA PRO A 691 -19.17 -7.50 0.31
C PRO A 691 -20.34 -7.70 1.28
N VAL A 692 -20.15 -8.57 2.28
CA VAL A 692 -21.15 -8.82 3.34
C VAL A 692 -20.86 -7.99 4.60
N ALA A 693 -19.59 -7.74 4.89
CA ALA A 693 -19.12 -7.04 6.09
C ALA A 693 -17.97 -6.07 5.78
N THR A 694 -17.87 -4.96 6.51
CA THR A 694 -16.76 -3.99 6.45
C THR A 694 -15.65 -4.27 7.48
N ALA A 695 -15.66 -5.43 8.14
CA ALA A 695 -14.74 -5.75 9.24
C ALA A 695 -13.24 -5.65 8.87
N SER A 696 -12.87 -5.89 7.61
CA SER A 696 -11.49 -5.70 7.14
C SER A 696 -11.07 -4.23 7.11
N VAL A 697 -12.01 -3.32 6.82
CA VAL A 697 -11.77 -1.87 6.88
C VAL A 697 -11.67 -1.41 8.33
N GLU A 698 -12.53 -1.90 9.23
CA GLU A 698 -12.46 -1.59 10.67
C GLU A 698 -11.12 -2.01 11.29
N ARG A 699 -10.57 -3.15 10.84
CA ARG A 699 -9.26 -3.63 11.28
C ARG A 699 -8.14 -2.66 10.87
N ALA A 700 -8.23 -2.06 9.68
CA ALA A 700 -7.28 -1.03 9.24
C ALA A 700 -7.31 0.21 10.15
N PHE A 701 -8.48 0.62 10.64
CA PHE A 701 -8.57 1.71 11.63
C PHE A 701 -8.03 1.35 13.01
N SER A 702 -8.20 0.09 13.44
CA SER A 702 -7.54 -0.39 14.65
C SER A 702 -6.01 -0.32 14.53
N VAL A 703 -5.47 -0.69 13.37
CA VAL A 703 -4.05 -0.55 13.04
C VAL A 703 -3.61 0.92 12.94
N MET A 704 -4.48 1.81 12.44
CA MET A 704 -4.21 3.25 12.41
C MET A 704 -3.87 3.81 13.79
N ASN A 705 -4.50 3.33 14.86
CA ASN A 705 -4.16 3.76 16.23
C ASN A 705 -2.77 3.30 16.70
N ILE A 706 -2.25 2.19 16.15
CA ILE A 706 -0.87 1.74 16.37
C ILE A 706 0.10 2.64 15.60
N ILE A 707 -0.25 2.99 14.36
CA ILE A 707 0.62 3.76 13.46
C ILE A 707 0.52 5.28 13.69
N LYS A 708 -0.56 5.79 14.26
CA LYS A 708 -0.75 7.21 14.55
C LYS A 708 -1.27 7.36 15.98
N GLY A 709 -0.41 7.01 16.93
CA GLY A 709 -0.70 7.14 18.36
C GLY A 709 -0.49 8.56 18.91
N PRO A 710 -0.78 8.78 20.21
CA PRO A 710 -0.63 10.08 20.86
C PRO A 710 0.77 10.69 20.74
N LEU A 711 1.80 9.84 20.81
CA LEU A 711 3.20 10.24 20.67
C LEU A 711 3.63 10.46 19.20
N ARG A 712 2.81 10.07 18.22
CA ARG A 712 3.10 10.12 16.77
C ARG A 712 1.96 10.78 15.97
N ASN A 713 1.39 11.86 16.49
CA ASN A 713 0.23 12.51 15.89
C ASN A 713 0.55 13.47 14.73
N LYS A 714 1.78 14.00 14.62
CA LYS A 714 2.20 14.96 13.57
C LYS A 714 2.50 14.33 12.20
N MET A 715 1.92 13.17 11.93
CA MET A 715 2.19 12.41 10.71
C MET A 715 1.34 12.94 9.54
N GLY A 716 1.98 13.20 8.40
CA GLY A 716 1.29 13.68 7.20
C GLY A 716 0.49 12.57 6.51
N ASP A 717 -0.56 12.95 5.79
CA ASP A 717 -1.58 12.03 5.28
C ASP A 717 -1.01 10.97 4.31
N GLN A 718 -0.14 11.35 3.37
CA GLN A 718 0.52 10.39 2.48
C GLN A 718 1.39 9.38 3.24
N TRP A 719 2.19 9.85 4.20
CA TRP A 719 3.06 8.97 4.99
C TRP A 719 2.23 8.04 5.88
N LEU A 720 1.08 8.50 6.38
CA LEU A 720 0.12 7.66 7.09
C LEU A 720 -0.39 6.54 6.21
N SER A 721 -0.86 6.88 5.00
CA SER A 721 -1.37 5.92 4.03
C SER A 721 -0.32 4.90 3.62
N ASP A 722 0.87 5.36 3.23
CA ASP A 722 1.99 4.49 2.81
C ASP A 722 2.42 3.55 3.94
N SER A 723 2.49 4.05 5.18
CA SER A 723 2.86 3.23 6.35
C SER A 723 1.78 2.21 6.70
N LEU A 724 0.50 2.60 6.60
CA LEU A 724 -0.63 1.73 6.85
C LEU A 724 -0.71 0.61 5.82
N LEU A 725 -0.57 0.93 4.53
CA LEU A 725 -0.64 -0.04 3.45
C LEU A 725 0.36 -1.18 3.67
N VAL A 726 1.61 -0.80 3.87
CA VAL A 726 2.71 -1.76 4.07
C VAL A 726 2.56 -2.56 5.37
N TYR A 727 1.99 -1.97 6.42
CA TYR A 727 1.77 -2.67 7.69
C TYR A 727 0.55 -3.58 7.67
N VAL A 728 -0.53 -3.22 6.98
CA VAL A 728 -1.71 -4.08 6.88
C VAL A 728 -1.40 -5.25 5.94
N GLU A 729 -0.77 -4.99 4.81
CA GLU A 729 -0.45 -5.98 3.77
C GLU A 729 1.00 -6.50 3.90
N LYS A 730 1.39 -6.89 5.13
CA LYS A 730 2.75 -7.41 5.41
C LYS A 730 3.08 -8.66 4.62
N ASP A 731 2.10 -9.54 4.40
CA ASP A 731 2.24 -10.75 3.60
C ASP A 731 2.69 -10.41 2.17
N VAL A 732 2.07 -9.39 1.58
CA VAL A 732 2.44 -8.90 0.25
C VAL A 732 3.80 -8.19 0.29
N PHE A 733 4.00 -7.28 1.24
CA PHE A 733 5.23 -6.49 1.34
C PHE A 733 6.50 -7.32 1.58
N ASP A 734 6.39 -8.40 2.35
CA ASP A 734 7.51 -9.30 2.61
C ASP A 734 7.98 -10.02 1.33
N CYS A 735 7.09 -10.21 0.35
CA CYS A 735 7.42 -10.79 -0.96
C CYS A 735 8.15 -9.83 -1.90
N ILE A 736 8.20 -8.52 -1.59
CA ILE A 736 8.78 -7.51 -2.48
C ILE A 736 10.29 -7.46 -2.34
N GLU A 737 10.99 -7.67 -3.46
CA GLU A 737 12.44 -7.58 -3.51
C GLU A 737 12.95 -6.14 -3.32
N ASN A 738 14.11 -6.00 -2.68
CA ASN A 738 14.73 -4.69 -2.48
C ASN A 738 15.06 -4.00 -3.82
N GLU A 739 15.35 -4.76 -4.88
CA GLU A 739 15.64 -4.22 -6.21
C GLU A 739 14.46 -3.49 -6.83
N ALA A 740 13.24 -4.02 -6.69
CA ALA A 740 12.04 -3.37 -7.18
C ALA A 740 11.83 -2.01 -6.49
N ILE A 741 11.95 -1.97 -5.16
CA ILE A 741 11.86 -0.74 -4.35
C ILE A 741 12.94 0.26 -4.76
N MET A 742 14.18 -0.20 -4.99
CA MET A 742 15.28 0.63 -5.45
C MET A 742 14.99 1.30 -6.79
N LEU A 743 14.54 0.51 -7.78
CA LEU A 743 14.24 1.00 -9.12
C LEU A 743 13.12 2.04 -9.08
N ARG A 744 12.02 1.76 -8.37
CA ARG A 744 10.94 2.75 -8.17
C ARG A 744 11.46 4.01 -7.51
N PHE A 745 12.23 3.89 -6.43
CA PHE A 745 12.79 5.04 -5.71
C PHE A 745 13.70 5.93 -6.57
N GLN A 746 14.46 5.34 -7.50
CA GLN A 746 15.25 6.08 -8.50
C GLN A 746 14.37 6.79 -9.54
N ASN A 747 13.33 6.11 -10.02
CA ASN A 747 12.44 6.63 -11.06
C ASN A 747 11.53 7.77 -10.58
N MET A 748 11.31 7.90 -9.27
CA MET A 748 10.46 8.97 -8.70
C MET A 748 10.94 10.39 -9.04
N LYS A 749 12.26 10.63 -9.05
CA LYS A 749 12.86 11.95 -9.35
C LYS A 749 14.36 11.84 -9.54
N PRO A 750 15.00 12.78 -10.28
CA PRO A 750 16.45 12.80 -10.42
C PRO A 750 17.15 12.96 -9.07
N ARG A 751 18.14 12.09 -8.79
CA ARG A 751 18.95 12.09 -7.57
C ARG A 751 20.43 12.19 -7.90
N ARG A 752 21.23 12.64 -6.92
CA ARG A 752 22.69 12.78 -7.06
C ARG A 752 23.41 11.43 -7.20
N GLY A 753 22.90 10.39 -6.53
CA GLY A 753 23.33 9.02 -6.76
C GLY A 753 22.38 8.37 -7.76
N GLN A 754 22.92 7.67 -8.76
CA GLN A 754 22.17 6.93 -9.76
C GLN A 754 22.67 5.47 -9.80
N LEU A 755 21.77 4.54 -10.14
CA LEU A 755 22.03 3.10 -10.19
C LEU A 755 22.55 2.62 -11.54
#